data_AF-A0A3M7NL00-F1
#
_entry.id   AF-A0A3M7NL00-F1
#
_cell.length_a   1.000
_cell.length_b   1.000
_cell.length_c   1.000
_cell.angle_alpha   90.00
_cell.angle_beta   90.00
_cell.angle_gamma   90.00
#
_symmetry.space_group_name_H-M   'P 1'
#
loop_
_entity.id
_entity.type
_entity.pdbx_description
1 polymer ?
#
loop_
_entity_poly.entity_id
_entity_poly.type
_entity_poly.pdbx_seq_one_letter_code
_entity_poly.pdbx_strand_id
1 'polypeptide(L)'
;MSETLPPQRPSVEADENDAKKTHSLSSESSSVKPQKGNRLGGEDVLLFLVASRILNASVIQTFFQPDEYFQALEPGWNFAFGQGSGAWITWEWKNCLRSSIHPVLFAIVYQSAEALSTALGLAAPWRANLLLAAPRIGQALIAAAGDYYTWRLAEFIYSRSSLTTAAVLILTIVSPWQWFCSTRTFSNSLETTLTIIALYNWPWHWSVPAEEKGDLQVDAYGLRIRDRDGSSECAIGETTSLRWALLAAALATILRPTNILIWIALVALAVLRGAKNHWLVKYAGTQERALAEASSWSMSPSKSECIVFMREVVLCGSAVIGLSGILDRIFYHSWTFPPLNFLYFNVVQSLAIFYGNNDWHYYLSQGYPLLLTTALPFALIGIYNAIRKPQHELKLSQTSQTVLSDLAVVSLFVPAVLSIISHKEVRFIYLLLPGLHILAAQPIYAFFAPVFQQAVLASTRRTKYFKASLLLVLLSLNLTIAVYTSQIHNSGVINVMHYLRHQFEEHYDISAGEMSAIASNMTVGFLMPCHSTPWRSHLQYPPTEISPGIDVWALTCEPPLQLNATEKVVYLDEADQFYDAPNAWLKRHMSRHPPVVNGKSTLKQEPGVFAEQPRRILEIDTRDRESTWRERKGRRPWPQYLVFFKQLEPEMTHSLHGSGYTECWRGFNSHWHDDWRRQGDVIVWCLFPERSTTLASLAEADAKKKAQAEPGAERERVKAKGGKKTLPDLTVEKPFWKQRPLVEDPEPRWWERIPGLAQNKKRE
;
A
#
# COMPACT_ATOMS: atom_id res chain seq x y z
N MET A 1 69.14 43.41 -62.79
CA MET A 1 67.90 42.79 -62.26
C MET A 1 67.82 41.42 -62.89
N SER A 2 68.33 40.41 -62.19
CA SER A 2 68.49 39.06 -62.72
C SER A 2 67.48 38.12 -62.07
N GLU A 3 66.50 37.71 -62.88
CA GLU A 3 65.77 36.45 -62.74
C GLU A 3 66.64 35.30 -63.22
N THR A 4 66.55 34.13 -62.58
CA THR A 4 66.71 32.82 -63.24
C THR A 4 66.24 31.66 -62.33
N LEU A 5 65.21 30.95 -62.80
CA LEU A 5 64.99 29.50 -62.68
C LEU A 5 66.00 28.74 -63.60
N PRO A 6 66.00 27.39 -63.74
CA PRO A 6 65.83 26.22 -62.85
C PRO A 6 67.10 25.30 -62.98
N PRO A 7 67.18 23.93 -62.87
CA PRO A 7 66.38 22.90 -63.59
C PRO A 7 66.14 21.54 -62.85
N GLN A 8 65.55 20.58 -63.57
CA GLN A 8 65.12 19.21 -63.20
C GLN A 8 66.21 18.12 -63.42
N ARG A 9 66.13 17.02 -62.62
CA ARG A 9 66.38 15.56 -62.88
C ARG A 9 67.74 15.09 -63.46
N PRO A 10 68.27 13.88 -63.11
CA PRO A 10 67.67 12.59 -63.51
C PRO A 10 67.92 11.35 -62.61
N SER A 11 67.31 10.24 -63.04
CA SER A 11 67.33 8.84 -62.61
C SER A 11 68.63 8.06 -62.87
N VAL A 12 68.90 6.98 -62.11
CA VAL A 12 69.11 5.55 -62.55
C VAL A 12 69.78 4.69 -61.43
N GLU A 13 69.49 3.39 -61.53
CA GLU A 13 69.59 2.17 -60.69
C GLU A 13 70.93 1.67 -60.10
N ALA A 14 70.77 0.81 -59.07
CA ALA A 14 71.56 -0.36 -58.61
C ALA A 14 72.95 -0.10 -57.97
N ASP A 15 73.45 -0.79 -56.94
CA ASP A 15 73.10 -2.05 -56.26
C ASP A 15 73.85 -2.13 -54.90
N GLU A 16 73.54 -3.17 -54.11
CA GLU A 16 74.32 -3.79 -53.00
C GLU A 16 74.30 -3.22 -51.55
N ASN A 17 73.51 -3.92 -50.73
CA ASN A 17 73.88 -4.57 -49.46
C ASN A 17 74.79 -3.82 -48.47
N ASP A 18 74.25 -3.37 -47.33
CA ASP A 18 74.26 -4.14 -46.08
C ASP A 18 73.52 -3.40 -44.94
N ALA A 19 73.17 -4.14 -43.90
CA ALA A 19 72.78 -3.69 -42.56
C ALA A 19 71.29 -3.41 -42.20
N LYS A 20 70.73 -4.46 -41.59
CA LYS A 20 70.10 -4.46 -40.25
C LYS A 20 68.74 -3.79 -40.04
N LYS A 21 67.75 -4.69 -39.89
CA LYS A 21 66.66 -4.68 -38.90
C LYS A 21 65.76 -3.44 -38.86
N THR A 22 64.68 -3.51 -39.64
CA THR A 22 63.34 -3.08 -39.19
C THR A 22 62.30 -3.91 -39.95
N HIS A 23 61.86 -5.01 -39.34
CA HIS A 23 60.69 -5.72 -39.83
C HIS A 23 59.44 -4.94 -39.45
N SER A 24 58.82 -4.37 -40.48
CA SER A 24 57.41 -4.05 -40.55
C SER A 24 56.55 -5.25 -40.14
N LEU A 25 55.68 -5.05 -39.16
CA LEU A 25 54.48 -5.85 -38.96
C LEU A 25 53.29 -4.89 -39.02
N SER A 26 52.49 -5.10 -40.07
CA SER A 26 51.14 -4.60 -40.27
C SER A 26 50.35 -4.57 -38.96
N SER A 27 50.03 -3.37 -38.47
CA SER A 27 48.97 -3.22 -37.48
C SER A 27 47.64 -3.12 -38.21
N GLU A 28 46.95 -4.26 -38.32
CA GLU A 28 45.52 -4.30 -38.53
C GLU A 28 44.86 -3.28 -37.58
N SER A 29 44.15 -2.32 -38.14
CA SER A 29 43.24 -1.47 -37.38
C SER A 29 42.15 -2.37 -36.83
N SER A 30 42.37 -2.92 -35.63
CA SER A 30 41.34 -3.60 -34.86
C SER A 30 40.22 -2.59 -34.63
N SER A 31 39.15 -2.72 -35.41
CA SER A 31 37.87 -2.12 -35.11
C SER A 31 37.51 -2.60 -33.70
N VAL A 32 37.64 -1.72 -32.71
CA VAL A 32 37.07 -1.96 -31.39
C VAL A 32 35.58 -2.03 -31.60
N LYS A 33 35.06 -3.26 -31.78
CA LYS A 33 33.64 -3.55 -31.73
C LYS A 33 33.16 -2.92 -30.42
N PRO A 34 32.12 -2.06 -30.44
CA PRO A 34 31.55 -1.56 -29.21
C PRO A 34 31.14 -2.79 -28.40
N GLN A 35 31.79 -3.01 -27.26
CA GLN A 35 31.37 -4.04 -26.32
C GLN A 35 29.89 -3.80 -26.07
N LYS A 36 29.05 -4.76 -26.49
CA LYS A 36 27.67 -4.89 -26.03
C LYS A 36 27.76 -5.12 -24.52
N GLY A 37 27.89 -4.04 -23.74
CA GLY A 37 27.60 -4.10 -22.32
C GLY A 37 26.17 -4.60 -22.19
N ASN A 38 25.95 -5.63 -21.37
CA ASN A 38 24.64 -6.20 -21.07
C ASN A 38 23.68 -5.08 -20.66
N ARG A 39 22.91 -4.55 -21.61
CA ARG A 39 21.85 -3.59 -21.36
C ARG A 39 20.68 -4.41 -20.83
N LEU A 40 20.22 -4.15 -19.60
CA LEU A 40 19.02 -4.79 -19.08
C LEU A 40 17.86 -4.55 -20.07
N GLY A 41 17.26 -5.65 -20.55
CA GLY A 41 16.03 -5.64 -21.32
C GLY A 41 14.90 -5.02 -20.51
N GLY A 42 13.87 -4.46 -21.17
CA GLY A 42 12.66 -4.04 -20.47
C GLY A 42 11.99 -5.23 -19.78
N GLU A 43 12.04 -6.40 -20.43
CA GLU A 43 11.61 -7.69 -19.88
C GLU A 43 12.40 -8.07 -18.62
N ASP A 44 13.73 -7.92 -18.61
CA ASP A 44 14.57 -8.21 -17.45
C ASP A 44 14.18 -7.35 -16.24
N VAL A 45 13.93 -6.05 -16.47
CA VAL A 45 13.50 -5.12 -15.42
C VAL A 45 12.12 -5.52 -14.89
N LEU A 46 11.17 -5.86 -15.77
CA LEU A 46 9.84 -6.29 -15.36
C LEU A 46 9.89 -7.59 -14.54
N LEU A 47 10.62 -8.60 -15.00
CA LEU A 47 10.77 -9.88 -14.29
C LEU A 47 11.42 -9.68 -12.92
N PHE A 48 12.44 -8.84 -12.82
CA PHE A 48 13.06 -8.48 -11.55
C PHE A 48 12.08 -7.76 -10.60
N LEU A 49 11.28 -6.82 -11.11
CA LEU A 49 10.26 -6.14 -10.32
C LEU A 49 9.16 -7.10 -9.85
N VAL A 50 8.72 -8.01 -10.71
CA VAL A 50 7.73 -9.05 -10.33
C VAL A 50 8.29 -9.94 -9.22
N ALA A 51 9.51 -10.48 -9.41
CA ALA A 51 10.14 -11.35 -8.42
C ALA A 51 10.36 -10.61 -7.08
N SER A 52 10.86 -9.38 -7.12
CA SER A 52 11.10 -8.59 -5.91
C SER A 52 9.82 -8.20 -5.19
N ARG A 53 8.72 -7.90 -5.90
CA ARG A 53 7.42 -7.58 -5.28
C ARG A 53 6.71 -8.79 -4.72
N ILE A 54 6.83 -9.96 -5.34
CA ILE A 54 6.31 -11.22 -4.76
C ILE A 54 7.08 -11.55 -3.47
N LEU A 55 8.41 -11.38 -3.48
CA LEU A 55 9.23 -11.57 -2.28
C LEU A 55 8.81 -10.58 -1.19
N ASN A 56 8.67 -9.30 -1.53
CA ASN A 56 8.18 -8.26 -0.61
C ASN A 56 6.82 -8.66 0.01
N ALA A 57 5.83 -8.99 -0.81
CA ALA A 57 4.49 -9.37 -0.33
C ALA A 57 4.51 -10.61 0.60
N SER A 58 5.46 -11.51 0.40
CA SER A 58 5.65 -12.70 1.26
C SER A 58 6.31 -12.36 2.60
N VAL A 59 7.13 -11.31 2.64
CA VAL A 59 7.80 -10.82 3.84
C VAL A 59 6.87 -9.94 4.70
N ILE A 60 5.80 -9.38 4.16
CA ILE A 60 4.86 -8.60 4.99
C ILE A 60 4.03 -9.53 5.89
N GLN A 61 4.18 -9.37 7.20
CA GLN A 61 3.47 -10.13 8.25
C GLN A 61 2.74 -9.23 9.26
N THR A 62 2.60 -7.95 8.93
CA THR A 62 2.04 -6.92 9.80
C THR A 62 0.74 -6.37 9.26
N PHE A 63 -0.09 -5.83 10.15
CA PHE A 63 -1.31 -5.09 9.81
C PHE A 63 -1.03 -3.59 9.75
N PHE A 64 -1.60 -2.91 8.75
CA PHE A 64 -1.54 -1.45 8.68
C PHE A 64 -2.90 -0.80 8.96
N GLN A 65 -3.87 -0.99 8.08
CA GLN A 65 -5.19 -0.36 8.20
C GLN A 65 -6.31 -1.31 7.78
N PRO A 66 -7.52 -1.13 8.37
CA PRO A 66 -8.70 -1.93 8.04
C PRO A 66 -9.03 -2.00 6.55
N ASP A 67 -8.77 -0.92 5.79
CA ASP A 67 -9.11 -0.84 4.37
C ASP A 67 -8.47 -1.96 3.53
N GLU A 68 -7.33 -2.51 3.97
CA GLU A 68 -6.64 -3.63 3.32
C GLU A 68 -7.56 -4.86 3.19
N TYR A 69 -8.40 -5.09 4.19
CA TYR A 69 -9.29 -6.25 4.25
C TYR A 69 -10.74 -5.85 3.98
N PHE A 70 -11.27 -4.89 4.73
CA PHE A 70 -12.70 -4.57 4.74
C PHE A 70 -13.17 -3.70 3.56
N GLN A 71 -12.25 -3.11 2.78
CA GLN A 71 -12.56 -2.42 1.52
C GLN A 71 -12.03 -3.15 0.27
N ALA A 72 -11.51 -4.36 0.44
CA ALA A 72 -10.95 -5.14 -0.68
C ALA A 72 -11.26 -6.62 -0.54
N LEU A 73 -10.62 -7.30 0.43
CA LEU A 73 -10.63 -8.75 0.52
C LEU A 73 -11.94 -9.33 1.08
N GLU A 74 -12.55 -8.74 2.10
CA GLU A 74 -13.81 -9.25 2.67
C GLU A 74 -15.00 -9.10 1.69
N PRO A 75 -15.20 -7.95 1.02
CA PRO A 75 -16.23 -7.84 -0.01
C PRO A 75 -15.91 -8.71 -1.24
N GLY A 76 -14.63 -8.85 -1.60
CA GLY A 76 -14.19 -9.75 -2.67
C GLY A 76 -14.43 -11.23 -2.34
N TRP A 77 -14.18 -11.64 -1.10
CA TRP A 77 -14.47 -12.98 -0.59
C TRP A 77 -15.97 -13.29 -0.62
N ASN A 78 -16.79 -12.34 -0.16
CA ASN A 78 -18.25 -12.45 -0.21
C ASN A 78 -18.76 -12.59 -1.65
N PHE A 79 -18.18 -11.85 -2.60
CA PHE A 79 -18.54 -11.97 -4.00
C PHE A 79 -18.09 -13.31 -4.61
N ALA A 80 -16.90 -13.80 -4.23
CA ALA A 80 -16.35 -15.05 -4.73
C ALA A 80 -17.09 -16.29 -4.21
N PHE A 81 -17.45 -16.31 -2.92
CA PHE A 81 -17.96 -17.50 -2.22
C PHE A 81 -19.42 -17.36 -1.72
N GLY A 82 -20.07 -16.22 -1.95
CA GLY A 82 -21.46 -15.96 -1.59
C GLY A 82 -21.67 -15.46 -0.16
N GLN A 83 -22.93 -15.12 0.17
CA GLN A 83 -23.31 -14.50 1.45
C GLN A 83 -23.10 -15.41 2.67
N GLY A 84 -23.20 -16.74 2.50
CA GLY A 84 -22.95 -17.73 3.55
C GLY A 84 -21.47 -17.93 3.88
N SER A 85 -20.54 -17.26 3.18
CA SER A 85 -19.10 -17.42 3.35
C SER A 85 -18.54 -16.83 4.65
N GLY A 86 -19.39 -16.14 5.42
CA GLY A 86 -19.09 -15.56 6.72
C GLY A 86 -18.31 -14.23 6.68
N ALA A 87 -18.10 -13.66 5.49
CA ALA A 87 -17.34 -12.42 5.29
C ALA A 87 -17.99 -11.23 6.02
N TRP A 88 -17.15 -10.30 6.49
CA TRP A 88 -17.65 -9.13 7.19
C TRP A 88 -17.84 -7.96 6.23
N ILE A 89 -19.10 -7.65 5.92
CA ILE A 89 -19.47 -6.52 5.06
C ILE A 89 -19.77 -5.27 5.89
N THR A 90 -18.94 -4.24 5.74
CA THR A 90 -19.08 -2.97 6.46
C THR A 90 -20.25 -2.14 5.95
N TRP A 91 -20.65 -1.15 6.74
CA TRP A 91 -21.73 -0.22 6.43
C TRP A 91 -21.51 0.53 5.11
N GLU A 92 -20.26 0.75 4.68
CA GLU A 92 -19.94 1.46 3.43
C GLU A 92 -20.50 0.73 2.20
N TRP A 93 -20.39 -0.60 2.20
CA TRP A 93 -20.91 -1.46 1.15
C TRP A 93 -22.43 -1.57 1.23
N LYS A 94 -23.00 -1.66 2.44
CA LYS A 94 -24.46 -1.66 2.64
C LYS A 94 -25.12 -0.39 2.08
N ASN A 95 -24.40 0.74 2.09
CA ASN A 95 -24.86 2.04 1.58
C ASN A 95 -24.32 2.37 0.18
N CYS A 96 -23.71 1.41 -0.53
CA CYS A 96 -23.23 1.57 -1.90
C CYS A 96 -22.31 2.80 -2.10
N LEU A 97 -21.34 2.99 -1.19
CA LEU A 97 -20.45 4.15 -1.16
C LEU A 97 -19.12 3.95 -1.89
N ARG A 98 -18.79 2.71 -2.26
CA ARG A 98 -17.50 2.36 -2.86
C ARG A 98 -17.69 1.68 -4.22
N SER A 99 -16.76 1.90 -5.14
CA SER A 99 -16.75 1.18 -6.41
C SER A 99 -16.49 -0.31 -6.16
N SER A 100 -17.28 -1.19 -6.80
CA SER A 100 -17.12 -2.64 -6.72
C SER A 100 -15.90 -3.18 -7.47
N ILE A 101 -15.30 -2.39 -8.37
CA ILE A 101 -14.22 -2.81 -9.26
C ILE A 101 -13.05 -3.45 -8.51
N HIS A 102 -12.61 -2.82 -7.41
CA HIS A 102 -11.45 -3.29 -6.65
C HIS A 102 -11.71 -4.62 -5.91
N PRO A 103 -12.83 -4.80 -5.16
CA PRO A 103 -13.19 -6.11 -4.64
C PRO A 103 -13.43 -7.18 -5.72
N VAL A 104 -14.07 -6.83 -6.84
CA VAL A 104 -14.33 -7.78 -7.93
C VAL A 104 -13.03 -8.31 -8.53
N LEU A 105 -12.00 -7.46 -8.65
CA LEU A 105 -10.66 -7.90 -9.04
C LEU A 105 -10.13 -9.00 -8.12
N PHE A 106 -10.22 -8.82 -6.80
CA PHE A 106 -9.78 -9.85 -5.85
C PHE A 106 -10.71 -11.06 -5.79
N ALA A 107 -12.00 -10.89 -6.08
CA ALA A 107 -12.92 -12.01 -6.19
C ALA A 107 -12.53 -12.95 -7.33
N ILE A 108 -12.13 -12.39 -8.49
CA ILE A 108 -11.59 -13.17 -9.62
C ILE A 108 -10.30 -13.91 -9.21
N VAL A 109 -9.43 -13.25 -8.43
CA VAL A 109 -8.21 -13.87 -7.90
C VAL A 109 -8.55 -15.06 -6.98
N TYR A 110 -9.52 -14.89 -6.07
CA TYR A 110 -9.98 -15.98 -5.20
C TYR A 110 -10.60 -17.13 -5.98
N GLN A 111 -11.48 -16.84 -6.95
CA GLN A 111 -12.09 -17.88 -7.79
C GLN A 111 -11.06 -18.65 -8.62
N SER A 112 -10.06 -17.95 -9.15
CA SER A 112 -8.96 -18.58 -9.89
C SER A 112 -8.11 -19.48 -9.00
N ALA A 113 -7.80 -19.02 -7.77
CA ALA A 113 -7.11 -19.82 -6.77
C ALA A 113 -7.91 -21.05 -6.33
N GLU A 114 -9.23 -20.92 -6.18
CA GLU A 114 -10.12 -22.03 -5.84
C GLU A 114 -10.20 -23.07 -6.96
N ALA A 115 -10.35 -22.61 -8.20
CA ALA A 115 -10.36 -23.48 -9.38
C ALA A 115 -9.03 -24.26 -9.50
N LEU A 116 -7.90 -23.59 -9.27
CA LEU A 116 -6.58 -24.22 -9.25
C LEU A 116 -6.45 -25.24 -8.11
N SER A 117 -6.92 -24.89 -6.90
CA SER A 117 -6.91 -25.80 -5.76
C SER A 117 -7.71 -27.08 -6.04
N THR A 118 -8.87 -26.92 -6.67
CA THR A 118 -9.74 -28.04 -7.04
C THR A 118 -9.12 -28.90 -8.13
N ALA A 119 -8.55 -28.27 -9.17
CA ALA A 119 -7.87 -28.97 -10.26
C ALA A 119 -6.65 -29.79 -9.79
N LEU A 120 -5.95 -29.30 -8.76
CA LEU A 120 -4.81 -29.98 -8.15
C LEU A 120 -5.19 -30.96 -7.02
N GLY A 121 -6.47 -31.02 -6.62
CA GLY A 121 -6.94 -31.88 -5.52
C GLY A 121 -6.29 -31.55 -4.17
N LEU A 122 -6.01 -30.27 -3.90
CA LEU A 122 -5.32 -29.86 -2.67
C LEU A 122 -6.20 -30.13 -1.44
N ALA A 123 -5.59 -30.67 -0.38
CA ALA A 123 -6.24 -30.79 0.93
C ALA A 123 -6.58 -29.41 1.52
N ALA A 124 -7.54 -29.38 2.46
CA ALA A 124 -8.08 -28.14 3.01
C ALA A 124 -7.01 -27.14 3.55
N PRO A 125 -5.96 -27.56 4.28
CA PRO A 125 -4.92 -26.63 4.73
C PRO A 125 -4.11 -26.00 3.58
N TRP A 126 -3.84 -26.76 2.52
CA TRP A 126 -3.12 -26.29 1.34
C TRP A 126 -3.96 -25.34 0.50
N ARG A 127 -5.25 -25.66 0.31
CA ARG A 127 -6.25 -24.76 -0.26
C ARG A 127 -6.26 -23.45 0.51
N ALA A 128 -6.28 -23.52 1.84
CA ALA A 128 -6.33 -22.33 2.69
C ALA A 128 -5.08 -21.44 2.53
N ASN A 129 -3.89 -22.04 2.51
CA ASN A 129 -2.64 -21.31 2.26
C ASN A 129 -2.62 -20.66 0.87
N LEU A 130 -3.15 -21.33 -0.16
CA LEU A 130 -3.27 -20.77 -1.50
C LEU A 130 -4.19 -19.53 -1.52
N LEU A 131 -5.34 -19.61 -0.85
CA LEU A 131 -6.28 -18.47 -0.75
C LEU A 131 -5.70 -17.29 0.06
N LEU A 132 -4.79 -17.53 1.01
CA LEU A 132 -4.06 -16.47 1.70
C LEU A 132 -3.01 -15.80 0.79
N ALA A 133 -2.31 -16.59 -0.01
CA ALA A 133 -1.22 -16.12 -0.86
C ALA A 133 -1.72 -15.43 -2.14
N ALA A 134 -2.80 -15.90 -2.74
CA ALA A 134 -3.31 -15.43 -4.03
C ALA A 134 -3.55 -13.90 -4.10
N PRO A 135 -4.30 -13.25 -3.18
CA PRO A 135 -4.49 -11.80 -3.23
C PRO A 135 -3.17 -11.02 -3.05
N ARG A 136 -2.24 -11.54 -2.23
CA ARG A 136 -0.91 -10.93 -2.05
C ARG A 136 -0.09 -10.96 -3.34
N ILE A 137 -0.11 -12.09 -4.05
CA ILE A 137 0.54 -12.23 -5.36
C ILE A 137 -0.13 -11.31 -6.39
N GLY A 138 -1.46 -11.30 -6.47
CA GLY A 138 -2.20 -10.42 -7.38
C GLY A 138 -1.84 -8.94 -7.18
N GLN A 139 -1.77 -8.50 -5.92
CA GLN A 139 -1.36 -7.14 -5.60
C GLN A 139 0.13 -6.87 -5.86
N ALA A 140 1.01 -7.86 -5.65
CA ALA A 140 2.43 -7.75 -5.99
C ALA A 140 2.64 -7.54 -7.50
N LEU A 141 1.84 -8.17 -8.35
CA LEU A 141 1.87 -7.94 -9.81
C LEU A 141 1.43 -6.52 -10.17
N ILE A 142 0.39 -6.00 -9.51
CA ILE A 142 -0.07 -4.61 -9.67
C ILE A 142 1.03 -3.62 -9.23
N ALA A 143 1.71 -3.90 -8.12
CA ALA A 143 2.83 -3.10 -7.63
C ALA A 143 4.02 -3.11 -8.61
N ALA A 144 4.40 -4.28 -9.12
CA ALA A 144 5.48 -4.43 -10.09
C ALA A 144 5.17 -3.70 -11.40
N ALA A 145 3.92 -3.73 -11.87
CA ALA A 145 3.48 -2.93 -13.00
C ALA A 145 3.65 -1.43 -12.73
N GLY A 146 3.22 -0.95 -11.56
CA GLY A 146 3.39 0.46 -11.17
C GLY A 146 4.86 0.91 -11.19
N ASP A 147 5.76 0.11 -10.61
CA ASP A 147 7.19 0.39 -10.61
C ASP A 147 7.79 0.35 -12.03
N TYR A 148 7.35 -0.61 -12.84
CA TYR A 148 7.81 -0.76 -14.22
C TYR A 148 7.43 0.47 -15.05
N TYR A 149 6.18 0.94 -14.97
CA TYR A 149 5.76 2.14 -15.68
C TYR A 149 6.38 3.42 -15.10
N THR A 150 6.72 3.44 -13.81
CA THR A 150 7.53 4.52 -13.22
C THR A 150 8.92 4.57 -13.86
N TRP A 151 9.58 3.41 -14.00
CA TRP A 151 10.87 3.30 -14.68
C TRP A 151 10.78 3.63 -16.16
N ARG A 152 9.75 3.18 -16.88
CA ARG A 152 9.52 3.50 -18.31
C ARG A 152 9.28 4.99 -18.54
N LEU A 153 8.57 5.67 -17.64
CA LEU A 153 8.42 7.12 -17.71
C LEU A 153 9.75 7.83 -17.45
N ALA A 154 10.56 7.34 -16.49
CA ALA A 154 11.90 7.87 -16.26
C ALA A 154 12.84 7.65 -17.45
N GLU A 155 12.77 6.50 -18.11
CA GLU A 155 13.51 6.20 -19.34
C GLU A 155 13.15 7.18 -20.45
N PHE A 156 11.87 7.49 -20.62
CA PHE A 156 11.43 8.51 -21.57
C PHE A 156 11.97 9.91 -21.24
N ILE A 157 12.00 10.29 -19.97
CA ILE A 157 12.46 11.62 -19.56
C ILE A 157 13.99 11.74 -19.67
N TYR A 158 14.73 10.80 -19.08
CA TYR A 158 16.17 10.91 -18.84
C TYR A 158 17.05 10.07 -19.78
N SER A 159 16.47 9.30 -20.70
CA SER A 159 17.07 8.23 -21.54
C SER A 159 17.37 6.92 -20.80
N ARG A 160 17.38 5.80 -21.55
CA ARG A 160 17.55 4.44 -21.01
C ARG A 160 18.89 4.18 -20.35
N SER A 161 19.97 4.74 -20.89
CA SER A 161 21.35 4.54 -20.40
C SER A 161 21.73 5.49 -19.26
N SER A 162 20.82 6.37 -18.85
CA SER A 162 21.11 7.34 -17.81
C SER A 162 21.13 6.71 -16.43
N LEU A 163 22.17 7.06 -15.66
CA LEU A 163 22.27 6.70 -14.24
C LEU A 163 21.12 7.33 -13.42
N THR A 164 20.52 8.42 -13.90
CA THR A 164 19.31 9.01 -13.30
C THR A 164 18.12 8.05 -13.42
N THR A 165 17.96 7.37 -14.55
CA THR A 165 16.90 6.36 -14.75
C THR A 165 17.09 5.16 -13.81
N ALA A 166 18.35 4.73 -13.62
CA ALA A 166 18.68 3.70 -12.64
C ALA A 166 18.36 4.15 -11.20
N ALA A 167 18.59 5.42 -10.86
CA ALA A 167 18.25 5.96 -9.55
C ALA A 167 16.73 5.91 -9.27
N VAL A 168 15.88 6.12 -10.28
CA VAL A 168 14.42 5.94 -10.13
C VAL A 168 14.07 4.49 -9.80
N LEU A 169 14.63 3.52 -10.51
CA LEU A 169 14.40 2.10 -10.26
C LEU A 169 14.89 1.68 -8.86
N ILE A 170 16.01 2.23 -8.40
CA ILE A 170 16.49 1.99 -7.03
C ILE A 170 15.49 2.58 -6.03
N LEU A 171 15.02 3.81 -6.24
CA LEU A 171 14.06 4.48 -5.34
C LEU A 171 12.74 3.72 -5.21
N THR A 172 12.20 3.16 -6.29
CA THR A 172 10.97 2.37 -6.20
C THR A 172 11.16 1.16 -5.28
N ILE A 173 12.33 0.53 -5.29
CA ILE A 173 12.62 -0.67 -4.48
C ILE A 173 12.97 -0.31 -3.03
N VAL A 174 13.84 0.70 -2.82
CA VAL A 174 14.38 1.02 -1.49
C VAL A 174 13.56 2.03 -0.70
N SER A 175 12.55 2.64 -1.30
CA SER A 175 11.62 3.53 -0.59
C SER A 175 10.81 2.73 0.44
N PRO A 176 10.90 3.05 1.75
CA PRO A 176 10.19 2.30 2.79
C PRO A 176 8.68 2.34 2.60
N TRP A 177 8.13 3.49 2.19
CA TRP A 177 6.69 3.62 1.95
C TRP A 177 6.23 2.77 0.76
N GLN A 178 6.98 2.81 -0.36
CA GLN A 178 6.67 1.98 -1.52
C GLN A 178 6.81 0.49 -1.18
N TRP A 179 7.85 0.11 -0.42
CA TRP A 179 8.01 -1.25 0.07
C TRP A 179 6.83 -1.70 0.94
N PHE A 180 6.38 -0.85 1.86
CA PHE A 180 5.36 -1.18 2.85
C PHE A 180 3.92 -1.17 2.31
N CYS A 181 3.58 -0.25 1.40
CA CYS A 181 2.20 -0.04 0.95
C CYS A 181 1.85 -0.70 -0.40
N SER A 182 2.79 -0.78 -1.36
CA SER A 182 2.45 -1.14 -2.75
C SER A 182 1.88 -2.56 -2.89
N THR A 183 2.38 -3.50 -2.09
CA THR A 183 2.01 -4.91 -2.06
C THR A 183 0.82 -5.22 -1.13
N ARG A 184 0.35 -4.25 -0.36
CA ARG A 184 -0.90 -4.34 0.41
C ARG A 184 -2.10 -4.01 -0.47
N THR A 185 -3.21 -4.69 -0.21
CA THR A 185 -4.43 -4.68 -1.04
C THR A 185 -5.26 -3.40 -0.84
N PHE A 186 -4.62 -2.25 -0.95
CA PHE A 186 -5.27 -0.93 -0.91
C PHE A 186 -5.71 -0.51 -2.30
N SER A 187 -6.91 0.08 -2.37
CA SER A 187 -7.36 0.76 -3.58
C SER A 187 -6.46 1.94 -3.96
N ASN A 188 -5.77 2.58 -2.99
CA ASN A 188 -4.74 3.59 -3.26
C ASN A 188 -3.55 3.05 -4.05
N SER A 189 -3.15 1.80 -3.79
CA SER A 189 -2.04 1.17 -4.50
C SER A 189 -2.42 0.89 -5.96
N LEU A 190 -3.64 0.37 -6.20
CA LEU A 190 -4.16 0.22 -7.56
C LEU A 190 -4.33 1.58 -8.26
N GLU A 191 -4.87 2.59 -7.58
CA GLU A 191 -4.98 3.97 -8.09
C GLU A 191 -3.61 4.51 -8.52
N THR A 192 -2.58 4.33 -7.68
CA THR A 192 -1.21 4.79 -7.97
C THR A 192 -0.64 4.09 -9.21
N THR A 193 -0.80 2.77 -9.33
CA THR A 193 -0.38 2.01 -10.51
C THR A 193 -1.11 2.48 -11.78
N LEU A 194 -2.43 2.63 -11.74
CA LEU A 194 -3.20 3.11 -12.88
C LEU A 194 -2.83 4.54 -13.27
N THR A 195 -2.57 5.40 -12.27
CA THR A 195 -2.13 6.78 -12.50
C THR A 195 -0.80 6.83 -13.24
N ILE A 196 0.20 6.04 -12.83
CA ILE A 196 1.50 6.05 -13.51
C ILE A 196 1.45 5.39 -14.90
N ILE A 197 0.61 4.35 -15.10
CA ILE A 197 0.31 3.82 -16.43
C ILE A 197 -0.29 4.91 -17.32
N ALA A 198 -1.23 5.70 -16.77
CA ALA A 198 -1.85 6.79 -17.50
C ALA A 198 -0.86 7.91 -17.84
N LEU A 199 -0.03 8.33 -16.88
CA LEU A 199 1.03 9.32 -17.08
C LEU A 199 2.07 8.85 -18.10
N TYR A 200 2.44 7.56 -18.11
CA TYR A 200 3.37 7.03 -19.12
C TYR A 200 2.81 7.13 -20.53
N ASN A 201 1.53 6.84 -20.71
CA ASN A 201 0.85 6.84 -22.03
C ASN A 201 0.30 8.22 -22.44
N TRP A 202 0.37 9.22 -21.54
CA TRP A 202 -0.13 10.57 -21.77
C TRP A 202 0.60 11.26 -22.94
N PRO A 203 -0.10 12.03 -23.80
CA PRO A 203 0.49 12.66 -24.97
C PRO A 203 1.26 13.95 -24.62
N TRP A 204 2.38 13.82 -23.91
CA TRP A 204 3.18 14.94 -23.42
C TRP A 204 3.64 15.90 -24.53
N HIS A 205 3.99 15.37 -25.70
CA HIS A 205 4.46 16.12 -26.86
C HIS A 205 3.39 17.02 -27.48
N TRP A 206 2.09 16.76 -27.24
CA TRP A 206 1.01 17.63 -27.70
C TRP A 206 1.03 19.00 -27.01
N SER A 207 1.63 19.07 -25.82
CA SER A 207 1.67 20.26 -24.99
C SER A 207 2.88 21.18 -25.25
N VAL A 208 3.71 20.83 -26.25
CA VAL A 208 4.94 21.53 -26.65
C VAL A 208 4.87 21.84 -28.16
N PRO A 209 5.39 22.99 -28.63
CA PRO A 209 5.52 23.28 -30.06
C PRO A 209 6.47 22.29 -30.76
N ALA A 210 6.32 22.07 -32.06
CA ALA A 210 7.24 21.22 -32.80
C ALA A 210 8.59 21.91 -33.08
N GLU A 211 9.71 21.22 -32.86
CA GLU A 211 11.06 21.68 -33.20
C GLU A 211 11.35 21.40 -34.69
N GLU A 212 11.30 22.45 -35.53
CA GLU A 212 11.62 22.49 -36.98
C GLU A 212 11.06 21.39 -37.93
N LYS A 213 10.92 21.76 -39.20
CA LYS A 213 10.13 21.06 -40.23
C LYS A 213 10.71 19.69 -40.69
N GLY A 214 11.88 19.31 -40.21
CA GLY A 214 12.71 18.25 -40.80
C GLY A 214 12.30 16.81 -40.47
N ASP A 215 11.67 16.56 -39.33
CA ASP A 215 11.49 15.18 -38.80
C ASP A 215 10.13 14.91 -38.14
N LEU A 216 9.12 15.75 -38.41
CA LEU A 216 7.75 15.58 -37.87
C LEU A 216 7.08 14.34 -38.44
N GLN A 217 7.15 13.23 -37.70
CA GLN A 217 6.37 12.05 -37.99
C GLN A 217 4.93 12.23 -37.50
N VAL A 218 4.00 12.03 -38.42
CA VAL A 218 2.56 12.19 -38.20
C VAL A 218 1.88 10.87 -38.57
N ASP A 219 0.90 10.45 -37.77
CA ASP A 219 0.15 9.23 -38.04
C ASP A 219 -0.89 9.41 -39.17
N ALA A 220 -1.57 8.33 -39.53
CA ALA A 220 -2.62 8.35 -40.57
C ALA A 220 -3.79 9.31 -40.28
N TYR A 221 -3.92 9.80 -39.04
CA TYR A 221 -4.96 10.73 -38.60
C TYR A 221 -4.45 12.18 -38.47
N GLY A 222 -3.20 12.46 -38.85
CA GLY A 222 -2.66 13.81 -38.73
C GLY A 222 -2.17 14.15 -37.31
N LEU A 223 -1.95 13.16 -36.44
CA LEU A 223 -1.46 13.36 -35.06
C LEU A 223 0.05 13.23 -34.98
N ARG A 224 0.70 14.12 -34.21
CA ARG A 224 2.14 14.04 -33.96
C ARG A 224 2.46 12.76 -33.20
N ILE A 225 3.47 12.03 -33.67
CA ILE A 225 3.95 10.79 -33.06
C ILE A 225 5.02 11.10 -32.02
N ARG A 226 4.96 10.39 -30.89
CA ARG A 226 5.98 10.44 -29.85
C ARG A 226 7.26 9.79 -30.34
N ASP A 227 8.35 10.53 -30.28
CA ASP A 227 9.68 9.98 -30.56
C ASP A 227 10.04 8.92 -29.52
N ARG A 228 10.15 7.66 -29.94
CA ARG A 228 10.59 6.53 -29.12
C ARG A 228 11.94 6.10 -29.65
N ASP A 229 13.00 6.32 -28.87
CA ASP A 229 14.36 5.88 -29.18
C ASP A 229 14.39 4.38 -29.60
N GLY A 230 14.43 4.12 -30.91
CA GLY A 230 15.09 3.00 -31.58
C GLY A 230 14.73 1.54 -31.21
N SER A 231 13.70 1.23 -30.42
CA SER A 231 13.25 -0.16 -30.23
C SER A 231 12.09 -0.49 -31.18
N SER A 232 12.38 -1.27 -32.22
CA SER A 232 11.44 -1.83 -33.23
C SER A 232 10.38 -2.79 -32.69
N GLU A 233 9.87 -2.60 -31.48
CA GLU A 233 8.71 -3.33 -30.98
C GLU A 233 7.44 -2.52 -31.31
N CYS A 234 6.71 -3.03 -32.31
CA CYS A 234 5.34 -2.67 -32.72
C CYS A 234 4.88 -1.30 -32.19
N ALA A 235 5.16 -0.23 -32.95
CA ALA A 235 4.76 1.12 -32.57
C ALA A 235 3.23 1.17 -32.36
N ILE A 236 2.82 1.12 -31.09
CA ILE A 236 1.43 1.29 -30.68
C ILE A 236 1.01 2.68 -31.18
N GLY A 237 -0.01 2.76 -32.04
CA GLY A 237 -0.46 4.03 -32.59
C GLY A 237 -0.81 5.05 -31.51
N GLU A 238 -0.61 6.34 -31.79
CA GLU A 238 -0.82 7.45 -30.83
C GLU A 238 -2.22 7.45 -30.22
N THR A 239 -3.23 7.19 -31.05
CA THR A 239 -4.63 7.03 -30.59
C THR A 239 -4.77 5.89 -29.58
N THR A 240 -4.07 4.78 -29.77
CA THR A 240 -4.08 3.64 -28.84
C THR A 240 -3.35 3.99 -27.53
N SER A 241 -2.22 4.70 -27.60
CA SER A 241 -1.54 5.22 -26.40
C SER A 241 -2.47 6.14 -25.61
N LEU A 242 -3.12 7.09 -26.30
CA LEU A 242 -4.08 7.99 -25.67
C LEU A 242 -5.25 7.23 -25.02
N ARG A 243 -5.79 6.20 -25.68
CA ARG A 243 -6.85 5.35 -25.11
C ARG A 243 -6.38 4.65 -23.84
N TRP A 244 -5.18 4.08 -23.82
CA TRP A 244 -4.62 3.49 -22.60
C TRP A 244 -4.49 4.52 -21.48
N ALA A 245 -4.03 5.73 -21.80
CA ALA A 245 -3.93 6.81 -20.82
C ALA A 245 -5.29 7.16 -20.22
N LEU A 246 -6.30 7.38 -21.07
CA LEU A 246 -7.64 7.79 -20.67
C LEU A 246 -8.41 6.68 -19.94
N LEU A 247 -8.27 5.43 -20.37
CA LEU A 247 -8.89 4.28 -19.68
C LEU A 247 -8.31 4.10 -18.28
N ALA A 248 -6.99 4.16 -18.13
CA ALA A 248 -6.35 4.04 -16.82
C ALA A 248 -6.66 5.24 -15.91
N ALA A 249 -6.66 6.46 -16.45
CA ALA A 249 -7.05 7.68 -15.73
C ALA A 249 -8.51 7.65 -15.25
N ALA A 250 -9.44 7.25 -16.14
CA ALA A 250 -10.86 7.13 -15.81
C ALA A 250 -11.09 6.04 -14.77
N LEU A 251 -10.43 4.89 -14.89
CA LEU A 251 -10.53 3.80 -13.92
C LEU A 251 -9.99 4.22 -12.54
N ALA A 252 -8.84 4.90 -12.48
CA ALA A 252 -8.29 5.46 -11.25
C ALA A 252 -9.26 6.47 -10.60
N THR A 253 -9.91 7.31 -11.41
CA THR A 253 -10.89 8.30 -10.94
C THR A 253 -12.18 7.66 -10.42
N ILE A 254 -12.68 6.60 -11.06
CA ILE A 254 -13.85 5.87 -10.57
C ILE A 254 -13.55 5.16 -9.26
N LEU A 255 -12.36 4.56 -9.14
CA LEU A 255 -11.91 3.94 -7.88
C LEU A 255 -11.79 4.99 -6.77
N ARG A 256 -11.21 6.15 -7.07
CA ARG A 256 -10.99 7.26 -6.14
C ARG A 256 -11.22 8.60 -6.84
N PRO A 257 -12.36 9.29 -6.57
CA PRO A 257 -12.72 10.53 -7.27
C PRO A 257 -11.68 11.66 -7.16
N THR A 258 -10.87 11.67 -6.11
CA THR A 258 -9.79 12.65 -5.91
C THR A 258 -8.70 12.56 -6.97
N ASN A 259 -8.55 11.44 -7.68
CA ASN A 259 -7.59 11.28 -8.77
C ASN A 259 -7.79 12.31 -9.90
N ILE A 260 -9.03 12.78 -10.09
CA ILE A 260 -9.38 13.77 -11.12
C ILE A 260 -8.56 15.06 -11.03
N LEU A 261 -8.06 15.40 -9.83
CA LEU A 261 -7.26 16.61 -9.60
C LEU A 261 -5.97 16.63 -10.44
N ILE A 262 -5.37 15.46 -10.71
CA ILE A 262 -4.19 15.35 -11.58
C ILE A 262 -4.53 15.75 -13.00
N TRP A 263 -5.60 15.17 -13.54
CA TRP A 263 -6.00 15.35 -14.93
C TRP A 263 -6.49 16.77 -15.19
N ILE A 264 -7.22 17.36 -14.23
CA ILE A 264 -7.59 18.78 -14.27
C ILE A 264 -6.34 19.66 -14.33
N ALA A 265 -5.34 19.41 -13.50
CA ALA A 265 -4.10 20.19 -13.50
C ALA A 265 -3.33 20.05 -14.81
N LEU A 266 -3.14 18.82 -15.33
CA LEU A 266 -2.42 18.58 -16.58
C LEU A 266 -3.12 19.22 -17.78
N VAL A 267 -4.45 19.09 -17.89
CA VAL A 267 -5.23 19.71 -18.97
C VAL A 267 -5.17 21.24 -18.85
N ALA A 268 -5.31 21.79 -17.64
CA ALA A 268 -5.20 23.23 -17.42
C ALA A 268 -3.83 23.77 -17.83
N LEU A 269 -2.74 23.08 -17.46
CA LEU A 269 -1.38 23.47 -17.84
C LEU A 269 -1.16 23.42 -19.35
N ALA A 270 -1.66 22.39 -20.04
CA ALA A 270 -1.61 22.29 -21.49
C ALA A 270 -2.38 23.43 -22.18
N VAL A 271 -3.60 23.75 -21.70
CA VAL A 271 -4.42 24.85 -22.22
C VAL A 271 -3.76 26.20 -21.98
N LEU A 272 -3.21 26.44 -20.78
CA LEU A 272 -2.53 27.70 -20.45
C LEU A 272 -1.27 27.90 -21.31
N ARG A 273 -0.49 26.84 -21.57
CA ARG A 273 0.65 26.89 -22.48
C ARG A 273 0.22 27.17 -23.93
N GLY A 274 -0.83 26.52 -24.41
CA GLY A 274 -1.39 26.81 -25.74
C GLY A 274 -1.91 28.23 -25.88
N ALA A 275 -2.61 28.75 -24.88
CA ALA A 275 -3.10 30.13 -24.85
C ALA A 275 -1.96 31.15 -24.85
N LYS A 276 -0.89 30.90 -24.06
CA LYS A 276 0.32 31.72 -24.05
C LYS A 276 0.99 31.77 -25.42
N ASN A 277 1.15 30.62 -26.07
CA ASN A 277 1.78 30.54 -27.39
C ASN A 277 0.94 31.30 -28.43
N HIS A 278 -0.37 31.10 -28.44
CA HIS A 278 -1.28 31.84 -29.33
C HIS A 278 -1.23 33.35 -29.09
N TRP A 279 -1.17 33.79 -27.82
CA TRP A 279 -1.03 35.21 -27.49
C TRP A 279 0.31 35.76 -27.99
N LEU A 280 1.43 35.06 -27.78
CA LEU A 280 2.75 35.47 -28.28
C LEU A 280 2.75 35.63 -29.81
N VAL A 281 2.20 34.67 -30.56
CA VAL A 281 2.08 34.76 -32.02
C VAL A 281 1.19 35.94 -32.43
N LYS A 282 0.06 36.15 -31.75
CA LYS A 282 -0.87 37.25 -32.05
C LYS A 282 -0.25 38.62 -31.87
N TYR A 283 0.72 38.82 -30.98
CA TYR A 283 1.38 40.12 -30.76
C TYR A 283 2.79 40.23 -31.37
N ALA A 284 3.28 39.17 -32.01
CA ALA A 284 4.54 39.17 -32.76
C ALA A 284 4.46 40.08 -34.00
N GLY A 285 5.62 40.55 -34.48
CA GLY A 285 5.72 41.44 -35.66
C GLY A 285 5.23 40.79 -36.96
N THR A 286 5.00 41.57 -38.03
CA THR A 286 4.48 41.08 -39.32
C THR A 286 5.31 39.95 -39.94
N GLN A 287 6.63 39.95 -39.76
CA GLN A 287 7.54 38.92 -40.26
C GLN A 287 7.51 37.63 -39.42
N GLU A 288 7.38 37.75 -38.09
CA GLU A 288 7.24 36.61 -37.17
C GLU A 288 5.85 35.98 -37.24
N ARG A 289 4.80 36.79 -37.46
CA ARG A 289 3.45 36.30 -37.78
C ARG A 289 3.42 35.51 -39.07
N ALA A 290 4.05 35.98 -40.15
CA ALA A 290 4.12 35.24 -41.41
C ALA A 290 4.87 33.90 -41.24
N LEU A 291 5.91 33.85 -40.40
CA LEU A 291 6.65 32.61 -40.06
C LEU A 291 5.85 31.66 -39.16
N ALA A 292 5.08 32.19 -38.20
CA ALA A 292 4.20 31.43 -37.33
C ALA A 292 2.93 30.94 -38.05
N GLU A 293 2.38 31.71 -38.98
CA GLU A 293 1.25 31.32 -39.84
C GLU A 293 1.68 30.32 -40.94
N ALA A 294 2.89 30.48 -41.49
CA ALA A 294 3.49 29.49 -42.40
C ALA A 294 3.88 28.17 -41.69
N SER A 295 3.96 28.18 -40.35
CA SER A 295 4.15 27.01 -39.50
C SER A 295 2.88 26.75 -38.69
N SER A 296 1.84 26.21 -39.34
CA SER A 296 0.60 25.69 -38.73
C SER A 296 0.81 24.70 -37.55
N TRP A 297 2.06 24.34 -37.25
CA TRP A 297 2.57 23.46 -36.20
C TRP A 297 3.15 24.21 -34.96
N SER A 298 3.18 25.54 -34.97
CA SER A 298 3.60 26.40 -33.84
C SER A 298 2.53 26.49 -32.73
N MET A 299 1.26 26.19 -33.06
CA MET A 299 0.14 26.20 -32.12
C MET A 299 -0.10 24.81 -31.52
N SER A 300 0.47 24.57 -30.34
CA SER A 300 0.29 23.35 -29.54
C SER A 300 -0.72 23.57 -28.40
N PRO A 301 -1.69 22.68 -28.15
CA PRO A 301 -2.10 21.55 -28.98
C PRO A 301 -2.80 22.00 -30.28
N SER A 302 -2.68 21.19 -31.33
CA SER A 302 -3.32 21.47 -32.63
C SER A 302 -4.84 21.26 -32.57
N LYS A 303 -5.59 21.82 -33.52
CA LYS A 303 -7.05 21.61 -33.58
C LYS A 303 -7.43 20.13 -33.74
N SER A 304 -6.68 19.37 -34.54
CA SER A 304 -6.92 17.93 -34.72
C SER A 304 -6.62 17.14 -33.44
N GLU A 305 -5.52 17.47 -32.75
CA GLU A 305 -5.17 16.88 -31.44
C GLU A 305 -6.28 17.13 -30.42
N CYS A 306 -6.81 18.35 -30.32
CA CYS A 306 -7.93 18.69 -29.43
C CYS A 306 -9.21 17.91 -29.77
N ILE A 307 -9.57 17.79 -31.05
CA ILE A 307 -10.78 17.06 -31.48
C ILE A 307 -10.64 15.58 -31.13
N VAL A 308 -9.49 14.97 -31.44
CA VAL A 308 -9.24 13.56 -31.10
C VAL A 308 -9.24 13.36 -29.58
N PHE A 309 -8.58 14.24 -28.83
CA PHE A 309 -8.58 14.18 -27.36
C PHE A 309 -10.00 14.18 -26.80
N MET A 310 -10.84 15.14 -27.21
CA MET A 310 -12.23 15.23 -26.74
C MET A 310 -13.05 14.00 -27.14
N ARG A 311 -12.89 13.51 -28.38
CA ARG A 311 -13.56 12.28 -28.85
C ARG A 311 -13.19 11.09 -27.96
N GLU A 312 -11.90 10.86 -27.75
CA GLU A 312 -11.42 9.71 -26.98
C GLU A 312 -11.76 9.85 -25.48
N VAL A 313 -11.79 11.06 -24.92
CA VAL A 313 -12.26 11.30 -23.53
C VAL A 313 -13.72 10.85 -23.38
N VAL A 314 -14.59 11.22 -24.32
CA VAL A 314 -16.01 10.80 -24.28
C VAL A 314 -16.13 9.28 -24.45
N LEU A 315 -15.40 8.68 -25.41
CA LEU A 315 -15.46 7.24 -25.68
C LEU A 315 -14.90 6.41 -24.51
N CYS A 316 -13.67 6.68 -24.05
CA CYS A 316 -13.05 5.95 -22.95
C CYS A 316 -13.77 6.20 -21.62
N GLY A 317 -14.16 7.45 -21.35
CA GLY A 317 -14.88 7.82 -20.14
C GLY A 317 -16.24 7.12 -20.05
N SER A 318 -17.03 7.14 -21.13
CA SER A 318 -18.32 6.44 -21.18
C SER A 318 -18.17 4.92 -21.08
N ALA A 319 -17.14 4.34 -21.68
CA ALA A 319 -16.85 2.91 -21.56
C ALA A 319 -16.54 2.50 -20.11
N VAL A 320 -15.71 3.26 -19.39
CA VAL A 320 -15.39 2.98 -17.98
C VAL A 320 -16.58 3.21 -17.06
N ILE A 321 -17.36 4.27 -17.27
CA ILE A 321 -18.59 4.52 -16.51
C ILE A 321 -19.61 3.38 -16.75
N GLY A 322 -19.77 2.94 -18.00
CA GLY A 322 -20.63 1.82 -18.35
C GLY A 322 -20.18 0.51 -17.69
N LEU A 323 -18.88 0.21 -17.73
CA LEU A 323 -18.30 -0.94 -17.05
C LEU A 323 -18.52 -0.88 -15.53
N SER A 324 -18.25 0.26 -14.89
CA SER A 324 -18.50 0.45 -13.46
C SER A 324 -19.97 0.22 -13.14
N GLY A 325 -20.88 0.82 -13.91
CA GLY A 325 -22.32 0.66 -13.69
C GLY A 325 -22.79 -0.79 -13.79
N ILE A 326 -22.26 -1.56 -14.76
CA ILE A 326 -22.56 -3.00 -14.90
C ILE A 326 -22.03 -3.78 -13.70
N LEU A 327 -20.76 -3.56 -13.33
CA LEU A 327 -20.14 -4.26 -12.20
C LEU A 327 -20.83 -3.92 -10.88
N ASP A 328 -21.13 -2.64 -10.65
CA ASP A 328 -21.86 -2.18 -9.46
C ASP A 328 -23.28 -2.78 -9.44
N ARG A 329 -23.96 -2.89 -10.59
CA ARG A 329 -25.28 -3.55 -10.68
C ARG A 329 -25.23 -5.03 -10.34
N ILE A 330 -24.16 -5.73 -10.74
CA ILE A 330 -23.96 -7.15 -10.43
C ILE A 330 -23.63 -7.30 -8.94
N PHE A 331 -22.74 -6.45 -8.41
CA PHE A 331 -22.22 -6.52 -7.06
C PHE A 331 -23.26 -6.12 -6.00
N TYR A 332 -23.97 -5.01 -6.18
CA TYR A 332 -24.95 -4.47 -5.22
C TYR A 332 -26.39 -4.93 -5.49
N HIS A 333 -26.62 -5.68 -6.56
CA HIS A 333 -27.95 -6.05 -7.05
C HIS A 333 -28.90 -4.85 -7.32
N SER A 334 -28.37 -3.63 -7.43
CA SER A 334 -29.12 -2.40 -7.68
C SER A 334 -28.32 -1.44 -8.56
N TRP A 335 -29.01 -0.60 -9.34
CA TRP A 335 -28.35 0.44 -10.13
C TRP A 335 -27.93 1.57 -9.21
N THR A 336 -26.63 1.70 -8.98
CA THR A 336 -26.04 2.72 -8.12
C THR A 336 -24.83 3.35 -8.79
N PHE A 337 -24.52 4.59 -8.43
CA PHE A 337 -23.29 5.25 -8.87
C PHE A 337 -22.48 5.66 -7.62
N PRO A 338 -21.60 4.77 -7.12
CA PRO A 338 -20.89 4.98 -5.86
C PRO A 338 -20.09 6.29 -5.76
N PRO A 339 -19.43 6.80 -6.82
CA PRO A 339 -18.72 8.09 -6.74
C PRO A 339 -19.61 9.27 -6.34
N LEU A 340 -20.86 9.31 -6.82
CA LEU A 340 -21.81 10.36 -6.45
C LEU A 340 -22.32 10.17 -5.03
N ASN A 341 -22.62 8.93 -4.62
CA ASN A 341 -23.01 8.63 -3.25
C ASN A 341 -21.89 9.03 -2.28
N PHE A 342 -20.65 8.66 -2.58
CA PHE A 342 -19.49 9.04 -1.80
C PHE A 342 -19.37 10.56 -1.64
N LEU A 343 -19.53 11.32 -2.72
CA LEU A 343 -19.47 12.78 -2.69
C LEU A 343 -20.60 13.35 -1.83
N TYR A 344 -21.83 12.86 -2.02
CA TYR A 344 -22.98 13.27 -1.24
C TYR A 344 -22.77 13.02 0.27
N PHE A 345 -22.38 11.80 0.64
CA PHE A 345 -22.17 11.45 2.05
C PHE A 345 -21.00 12.21 2.70
N ASN A 346 -19.87 12.38 2.01
CA ASN A 346 -18.70 13.02 2.62
C ASN A 346 -18.78 14.55 2.63
N VAL A 347 -19.32 15.16 1.58
CA VAL A 347 -19.40 16.63 1.47
C VAL A 347 -20.66 17.16 2.14
N VAL A 348 -21.83 16.55 1.90
CA VAL A 348 -23.11 17.07 2.40
C VAL A 348 -23.38 16.63 3.84
N GLN A 349 -23.06 15.38 4.21
CA GLN A 349 -23.32 14.88 5.56
C GLN A 349 -22.11 15.03 6.52
N SER A 350 -20.98 15.56 6.02
CA SER A 350 -19.74 15.83 6.77
C SER A 350 -19.23 14.67 7.62
N LEU A 351 -19.49 13.42 7.19
CA LEU A 351 -19.12 12.22 7.94
C LEU A 351 -17.61 12.09 8.15
N ALA A 352 -16.80 12.69 7.27
CA ALA A 352 -15.35 12.70 7.40
C ALA A 352 -14.86 13.28 8.75
N ILE A 353 -15.61 14.18 9.38
CA ILE A 353 -15.28 14.74 10.71
C ILE A 353 -15.34 13.66 11.80
N PHE A 354 -16.21 12.65 11.66
CA PHE A 354 -16.33 11.53 12.60
C PHE A 354 -15.02 10.73 12.73
N TYR A 355 -14.22 10.69 11.66
CA TYR A 355 -12.97 9.94 11.60
C TYR A 355 -11.73 10.77 12.01
N GLY A 356 -11.92 12.03 12.40
CA GLY A 356 -10.86 12.89 12.92
C GLY A 356 -10.66 14.18 12.13
N ASN A 357 -9.92 15.10 12.74
CA ASN A 357 -9.59 16.41 12.15
C ASN A 357 -8.08 16.63 12.18
N ASN A 358 -7.50 17.04 11.05
CA ASN A 358 -6.07 17.29 10.91
C ASN A 358 -5.81 18.74 10.48
N ASP A 359 -4.66 19.29 10.88
CA ASP A 359 -4.24 20.64 10.50
C ASP A 359 -4.11 20.80 8.98
N TRP A 360 -4.27 22.04 8.49
CA TRP A 360 -4.18 22.36 7.06
C TRP A 360 -2.80 22.00 6.47
N HIS A 361 -1.72 22.09 7.26
CA HIS A 361 -0.35 21.81 6.82
C HIS A 361 0.04 20.33 6.88
N TYR A 362 -0.86 19.42 7.28
CA TYR A 362 -0.58 17.99 7.48
C TYR A 362 0.22 17.35 6.32
N TYR A 363 -0.18 17.59 5.07
CA TYR A 363 0.51 16.99 3.92
C TYR A 363 1.94 17.50 3.75
N LEU A 364 2.19 18.77 4.09
CA LEU A 364 3.52 19.36 4.03
C LEU A 364 4.39 18.92 5.21
N SER A 365 3.85 18.95 6.43
CA SER A 365 4.60 18.69 7.66
C SER A 365 4.74 17.21 8.01
N GLN A 366 3.83 16.36 7.56
CA GLN A 366 3.79 14.92 7.90
C GLN A 366 3.67 14.03 6.66
N GLY A 367 2.80 14.40 5.70
CA GLY A 367 2.55 13.61 4.50
C GLY A 367 3.80 13.34 3.66
N TYR A 368 4.46 14.37 3.14
CA TYR A 368 5.68 14.19 2.34
C TYR A 368 6.84 13.60 3.13
N PRO A 369 7.13 14.00 4.39
CA PRO A 369 8.15 13.33 5.19
C PRO A 369 7.92 11.83 5.34
N LEU A 370 6.67 11.40 5.55
CA LEU A 370 6.34 9.98 5.66
C LEU A 370 6.46 9.25 4.31
N LEU A 371 6.01 9.90 3.24
CA LEU A 371 5.99 9.32 1.90
C LEU A 371 7.40 9.15 1.30
N LEU A 372 8.29 10.12 1.52
CA LEU A 372 9.61 10.20 0.88
C LEU A 372 10.76 9.82 1.81
N THR A 373 10.56 9.83 3.12
CA THR A 373 11.57 9.50 4.14
C THR A 373 12.94 10.17 3.84
N THR A 374 13.96 9.38 3.49
CA THR A 374 15.31 9.83 3.18
C THR A 374 15.45 10.50 1.81
N ALA A 375 14.48 10.32 0.90
CA ALA A 375 14.42 10.96 -0.40
C ALA A 375 13.82 12.38 -0.36
N LEU A 376 13.21 12.79 0.76
CA LEU A 376 12.54 14.08 0.91
C LEU A 376 13.36 15.29 0.44
N PRO A 377 14.60 15.54 0.93
CA PRO A 377 15.34 16.73 0.52
C PRO A 377 15.62 16.76 -0.99
N PHE A 378 15.85 15.60 -1.59
CA PHE A 378 16.11 15.49 -3.02
C PHE A 378 14.86 15.72 -3.86
N ALA A 379 13.70 15.23 -3.41
CA ALA A 379 12.43 15.51 -4.07
C ALA A 379 12.10 17.02 -4.04
N LEU A 380 12.34 17.70 -2.91
CA LEU A 380 12.13 19.15 -2.80
C LEU A 380 13.06 19.94 -3.73
N ILE A 381 14.34 19.56 -3.81
CA ILE A 381 15.29 20.15 -4.77
C ILE A 381 14.86 19.85 -6.21
N GLY A 382 14.35 18.65 -6.49
CA GLY A 382 13.83 18.23 -7.78
C GLY A 382 12.64 19.08 -8.23
N ILE A 383 11.65 19.26 -7.36
CA ILE A 383 10.50 20.15 -7.56
C ILE A 383 10.98 21.58 -7.84
N TYR A 384 11.90 22.10 -7.01
CA TYR A 384 12.45 23.45 -7.19
C TYR A 384 13.13 23.61 -8.56
N ASN A 385 13.99 22.67 -8.94
CA ASN A 385 14.71 22.70 -10.21
C ASN A 385 13.75 22.60 -11.41
N ALA A 386 12.72 21.76 -11.34
CA ALA A 386 11.73 21.60 -12.40
C ALA A 386 10.88 22.87 -12.64
N ILE A 387 10.69 23.70 -11.62
CA ILE A 387 9.94 24.96 -11.72
C ILE A 387 10.84 26.15 -12.09
N ARG A 388 12.06 26.24 -11.52
CA ARG A 388 12.89 27.46 -11.57
C ARG A 388 14.07 27.42 -12.53
N LYS A 389 14.67 26.25 -12.78
CA LYS A 389 15.87 26.17 -13.61
C LYS A 389 15.48 25.84 -15.06
N PRO A 390 15.89 26.63 -16.07
CA PRO A 390 15.92 26.13 -17.44
C PRO A 390 16.87 24.95 -17.43
N GLN A 391 16.37 23.73 -17.66
CA GLN A 391 17.17 22.51 -17.54
C GLN A 391 18.21 22.34 -18.65
N HIS A 392 18.62 23.44 -19.31
CA HIS A 392 19.55 23.48 -20.43
C HIS A 392 20.93 22.86 -20.13
N GLU A 393 21.30 22.72 -18.85
CA GLU A 393 22.53 22.03 -18.41
C GLU A 393 22.44 20.50 -18.55
N LEU A 394 21.24 19.92 -18.44
CA LEU A 394 20.98 18.56 -18.88
C LEU A 394 20.49 18.65 -20.32
N LYS A 395 21.13 17.97 -21.27
CA LYS A 395 20.71 17.93 -22.68
C LYS A 395 19.37 17.17 -22.85
N LEU A 396 18.30 17.62 -22.20
CA LEU A 396 16.96 17.04 -22.17
C LEU A 396 16.10 17.72 -23.24
N SER A 397 15.32 16.92 -23.97
CA SER A 397 14.29 17.43 -24.89
C SER A 397 13.31 18.35 -24.17
N GLN A 398 12.76 19.33 -24.90
CA GLN A 398 11.74 20.25 -24.40
C GLN A 398 10.52 19.52 -23.82
N THR A 399 10.15 18.36 -24.40
CA THR A 399 9.07 17.52 -23.87
C THR A 399 9.40 16.98 -22.48
N SER A 400 10.60 16.43 -22.27
CA SER A 400 11.04 15.91 -20.97
C SER A 400 11.06 16.97 -19.88
N GLN A 401 11.51 18.20 -20.22
CA GLN A 401 11.50 19.32 -19.28
C GLN A 401 10.07 19.71 -18.88
N THR A 402 9.14 19.70 -19.84
CA THR A 402 7.72 19.97 -19.61
C THR A 402 7.09 18.92 -18.71
N VAL A 403 7.38 17.63 -18.94
CA VAL A 403 6.90 16.54 -18.07
C VAL A 403 7.35 16.75 -16.62
N LEU A 404 8.62 17.08 -16.40
CA LEU A 404 9.14 17.33 -15.05
C LEU A 404 8.48 18.54 -14.39
N SER A 405 8.29 19.64 -15.14
CA SER A 405 7.60 20.83 -14.65
C SER A 405 6.15 20.51 -14.25
N ASP A 406 5.44 19.74 -15.07
CA ASP A 406 4.05 19.36 -14.81
C ASP A 406 3.93 18.43 -13.60
N LEU A 407 4.80 17.43 -13.49
CA LEU A 407 4.86 16.56 -12.30
C LEU A 407 5.13 17.37 -11.03
N ALA A 408 5.99 18.39 -11.10
CA ALA A 408 6.27 19.26 -9.96
C ALA A 408 5.06 20.13 -9.58
N VAL A 409 4.35 20.71 -10.57
CA VAL A 409 3.14 21.49 -10.32
C VAL A 409 2.01 20.62 -9.77
N VAL A 410 1.77 19.45 -10.35
CA VAL A 410 0.78 18.47 -9.84
C VAL A 410 1.12 18.06 -8.42
N SER A 411 2.41 17.81 -8.15
CA SER A 411 2.87 17.45 -6.81
C SER A 411 2.50 18.52 -5.79
N LEU A 412 2.57 19.81 -6.14
CA LEU A 412 2.18 20.90 -5.23
C LEU A 412 0.66 21.15 -5.19
N PHE A 413 -0.02 21.04 -6.33
CA PHE A 413 -1.44 21.35 -6.48
C PHE A 413 -2.34 20.37 -5.74
N VAL A 414 -2.12 19.06 -5.92
CA VAL A 414 -3.01 18.03 -5.35
C VAL A 414 -3.06 18.10 -3.82
N PRO A 415 -1.93 18.13 -3.08
CA PRO A 415 -1.96 18.26 -1.64
C PRO A 415 -2.51 19.60 -1.16
N ALA A 416 -2.30 20.70 -1.90
CA ALA A 416 -2.87 22.00 -1.56
C ALA A 416 -4.40 21.99 -1.59
N VAL A 417 -5.01 21.32 -2.57
CA VAL A 417 -6.46 21.13 -2.64
C VAL A 417 -6.95 20.20 -1.53
N LEU A 418 -6.26 19.07 -1.30
CA LEU A 418 -6.63 18.12 -0.24
C LEU A 418 -6.46 18.69 1.17
N SER A 419 -5.58 19.69 1.35
CA SER A 419 -5.38 20.39 2.62
C SER A 419 -6.61 21.16 3.12
N ILE A 420 -7.59 21.43 2.24
CA ILE A 420 -8.85 22.10 2.56
C ILE A 420 -9.80 21.16 3.34
N ILE A 421 -9.67 19.85 3.16
CA ILE A 421 -10.54 18.85 3.79
C ILE A 421 -10.10 18.62 5.24
N SER A 422 -11.04 18.44 6.17
CA SER A 422 -10.76 18.21 7.60
C SER A 422 -9.99 16.91 7.84
N HIS A 423 -10.51 15.80 7.31
CA HIS A 423 -9.89 14.49 7.41
C HIS A 423 -8.79 14.31 6.36
N LYS A 424 -7.63 13.78 6.78
CA LYS A 424 -6.44 13.69 5.94
C LYS A 424 -5.71 12.39 6.26
N GLU A 425 -5.21 11.75 5.22
CA GLU A 425 -4.36 10.57 5.33
C GLU A 425 -3.23 10.64 4.30
N VAL A 426 -2.03 10.19 4.67
CA VAL A 426 -0.88 10.14 3.75
C VAL A 426 -1.18 9.32 2.50
N ARG A 427 -2.02 8.29 2.60
CA ARG A 427 -2.44 7.47 1.45
C ARG A 427 -3.15 8.26 0.35
N PHE A 428 -3.81 9.38 0.67
CA PHE A 428 -4.49 10.21 -0.35
C PHE A 428 -3.52 10.89 -1.32
N ILE A 429 -2.27 11.10 -0.91
CA ILE A 429 -1.21 11.66 -1.76
C ILE A 429 -0.24 10.59 -2.28
N TYR A 430 -0.51 9.30 -2.01
CA TYR A 430 0.36 8.20 -2.42
C TYR A 430 0.55 8.14 -3.95
N LEU A 431 -0.49 8.49 -4.71
CA LEU A 431 -0.48 8.56 -6.16
C LEU A 431 0.60 9.50 -6.75
N LEU A 432 1.16 10.41 -5.93
CA LEU A 432 2.22 11.34 -6.33
C LEU A 432 3.61 10.70 -6.22
N LEU A 433 3.77 9.61 -5.47
CA LEU A 433 5.08 9.03 -5.16
C LEU A 433 5.90 8.66 -6.41
N PRO A 434 5.34 8.04 -7.47
CA PRO A 434 6.10 7.78 -8.70
C PRO A 434 6.70 9.05 -9.31
N GLY A 435 5.90 10.13 -9.40
CA GLY A 435 6.36 11.43 -9.92
C GLY A 435 7.42 12.07 -9.02
N LEU A 436 7.25 11.96 -7.70
CA LEU A 436 8.23 12.46 -6.73
C LEU A 436 9.56 11.68 -6.78
N HIS A 437 9.54 10.36 -7.00
CA HIS A 437 10.75 9.57 -7.22
C HIS A 437 11.47 10.00 -8.51
N ILE A 438 10.73 10.26 -9.59
CA ILE A 438 11.30 10.79 -10.85
C ILE A 438 11.98 12.14 -10.59
N LEU A 439 11.30 13.07 -9.90
CA LEU A 439 11.83 14.39 -9.58
C LEU A 439 13.07 14.32 -8.65
N ALA A 440 13.08 13.40 -7.70
CA ALA A 440 14.18 13.21 -6.76
C ALA A 440 15.44 12.59 -7.40
N ALA A 441 15.28 11.84 -8.50
CA ALA A 441 16.36 11.03 -9.05
C ALA A 441 17.55 11.85 -9.57
N GLN A 442 17.31 12.96 -10.27
CA GLN A 442 18.41 13.79 -10.80
C GLN A 442 19.23 14.44 -9.66
N PRO A 443 18.61 15.06 -8.64
CA PRO A 443 19.34 15.55 -7.47
C PRO A 443 20.09 14.45 -6.71
N ILE A 444 19.51 13.26 -6.54
CA ILE A 444 20.17 12.10 -5.92
C ILE A 444 21.40 11.71 -6.70
N TYR A 445 21.25 11.53 -8.02
CA TYR A 445 22.34 11.16 -8.90
C TYR A 445 23.46 12.21 -8.85
N ALA A 446 23.13 13.49 -9.04
CA ALA A 446 24.13 14.57 -9.02
C ALA A 446 24.85 14.65 -7.67
N PHE A 447 24.14 14.44 -6.56
CA PHE A 447 24.73 14.46 -5.24
C PHE A 447 25.68 13.27 -5.01
N PHE A 448 25.28 12.05 -5.39
CA PHE A 448 26.07 10.83 -5.15
C PHE A 448 27.00 10.43 -6.31
N ALA A 449 27.01 11.13 -7.44
CA ALA A 449 27.88 10.85 -8.60
C ALA A 449 29.37 10.64 -8.24
N PRO A 450 29.99 11.40 -7.32
CA PRO A 450 31.39 11.18 -6.93
C PRO A 450 31.69 9.81 -6.30
N VAL A 451 30.67 9.10 -5.81
CA VAL A 451 30.81 7.74 -5.26
C VAL A 451 31.19 6.74 -6.36
N PHE A 452 30.60 6.91 -7.54
CA PHE A 452 30.74 5.99 -8.68
C PHE A 452 31.90 6.37 -9.61
N GLN A 453 32.49 7.54 -9.43
CA GLN A 453 33.64 8.01 -10.22
C GLN A 453 34.98 7.55 -9.61
N GLN A 454 36.00 7.45 -10.47
CA GLN A 454 37.36 7.10 -10.09
C GLN A 454 38.05 8.33 -9.48
N ALA A 455 38.42 8.24 -8.19
CA ALA A 455 38.97 9.37 -7.46
C ALA A 455 40.48 9.48 -7.69
N VAL A 456 40.90 10.46 -8.50
CA VAL A 456 42.32 10.69 -8.83
C VAL A 456 43.04 11.49 -7.73
N LEU A 457 42.37 12.44 -7.08
CA LEU A 457 42.93 13.32 -6.05
C LEU A 457 42.55 12.92 -4.61
N ALA A 458 43.40 13.25 -3.63
CA ALA A 458 43.18 12.93 -2.22
C ALA A 458 41.97 13.66 -1.59
N SER A 459 41.73 14.93 -1.96
CA SER A 459 40.53 15.69 -1.56
C SER A 459 39.23 15.07 -2.13
N THR A 460 39.29 14.57 -3.37
CA THR A 460 38.19 13.84 -4.02
C THR A 460 37.93 12.49 -3.35
N ARG A 461 38.99 11.81 -2.86
CA ARG A 461 38.84 10.58 -2.05
C ARG A 461 38.06 10.82 -0.76
N ARG A 462 38.39 11.86 0.01
CA ARG A 462 37.67 12.18 1.26
C ARG A 462 36.18 12.43 1.02
N THR A 463 35.85 13.21 -0.02
CA THR A 463 34.45 13.48 -0.41
C THR A 463 33.72 12.22 -0.86
N LYS A 464 34.39 11.34 -1.62
CA LYS A 464 33.86 10.04 -2.04
C LYS A 464 33.48 9.16 -0.84
N TYR A 465 34.38 8.99 0.13
CA TYR A 465 34.11 8.16 1.31
C TYR A 465 33.00 8.73 2.19
N PHE A 466 32.95 10.06 2.37
CA PHE A 466 31.86 10.72 3.10
C PHE A 466 30.50 10.46 2.43
N LYS A 467 30.40 10.69 1.11
CA LYS A 467 29.15 10.47 0.36
C LYS A 467 28.76 9.00 0.30
N ALA A 468 29.72 8.09 0.19
CA ALA A 468 29.46 6.65 0.22
C ALA A 468 28.94 6.20 1.60
N SER A 469 29.54 6.71 2.69
CA SER A 469 29.07 6.46 4.06
C SER A 469 27.66 7.00 4.28
N LEU A 470 27.39 8.23 3.83
CA LEU A 470 26.05 8.82 3.90
C LEU A 470 25.03 7.99 3.11
N LEU A 471 25.35 7.56 1.89
CA LEU A 471 24.48 6.69 1.09
C LEU A 471 24.17 5.38 1.83
N LEU A 472 25.19 4.75 2.42
CA LEU A 472 25.02 3.53 3.21
C LEU A 472 24.11 3.77 4.41
N VAL A 473 24.28 4.87 5.14
CA VAL A 473 23.42 5.24 6.28
C VAL A 473 21.97 5.43 5.84
N LEU A 474 21.72 6.16 4.74
CA LEU A 474 20.35 6.38 4.23
C LEU A 474 19.69 5.06 3.80
N LEU A 475 20.41 4.19 3.09
CA LEU A 475 19.90 2.88 2.67
C LEU A 475 19.65 1.97 3.88
N SER A 476 20.53 2.01 4.89
CA SER A 476 20.39 1.22 6.11
C SER A 476 19.18 1.68 6.91
N LEU A 477 18.97 3.00 7.05
CA LEU A 477 17.79 3.56 7.70
C LEU A 477 16.50 3.15 6.97
N ASN A 478 16.47 3.25 5.64
CA ASN A 478 15.32 2.81 4.86
C ASN A 478 15.03 1.32 5.05
N LEU A 479 16.07 0.47 5.03
CA LEU A 479 15.94 -0.96 5.27
C LEU A 479 15.42 -1.25 6.68
N THR A 480 15.93 -0.56 7.71
CA THR A 480 15.44 -0.72 9.09
C THR A 480 13.96 -0.36 9.20
N ILE A 481 13.53 0.76 8.61
CA ILE A 481 12.12 1.16 8.61
C ILE A 481 11.27 0.12 7.88
N ALA A 482 11.69 -0.32 6.70
CA ALA A 482 10.99 -1.33 5.92
C ALA A 482 10.86 -2.66 6.69
N VAL A 483 11.95 -3.17 7.27
CA VAL A 483 11.93 -4.41 8.05
C VAL A 483 11.04 -4.26 9.29
N TYR A 484 11.17 -3.17 10.05
CA TYR A 484 10.37 -2.95 11.27
C TYR A 484 8.87 -2.89 10.95
N THR A 485 8.50 -2.14 9.92
CA THR A 485 7.10 -1.98 9.52
C THR A 485 6.54 -3.25 8.85
N SER A 486 7.34 -4.05 8.16
CA SER A 486 6.89 -5.31 7.53
C SER A 486 6.83 -6.51 8.47
N GLN A 487 7.64 -6.56 9.54
CA GLN A 487 7.81 -7.75 10.39
C GLN A 487 7.36 -7.56 11.84
N ILE A 488 7.51 -6.36 12.41
CA ILE A 488 7.44 -6.16 13.86
C ILE A 488 6.16 -5.44 14.26
N HIS A 489 5.94 -4.24 13.74
CA HIS A 489 4.84 -3.35 14.16
C HIS A 489 3.48 -3.90 13.74
N ASN A 490 2.57 -4.12 14.68
CA ASN A 490 1.24 -4.70 14.46
C ASN A 490 1.28 -6.11 13.84
N SER A 491 2.21 -6.95 14.28
CA SER A 491 2.33 -8.35 13.83
C SER A 491 1.35 -9.29 14.55
N GLY A 492 1.11 -9.05 15.84
CA GLY A 492 0.25 -9.88 16.70
C GLY A 492 -1.17 -10.07 16.19
N VAL A 493 -1.75 -9.04 15.57
CA VAL A 493 -3.09 -9.08 14.97
C VAL A 493 -3.20 -9.97 13.73
N ILE A 494 -2.09 -10.24 13.02
CA ILE A 494 -2.05 -11.22 11.93
C ILE A 494 -1.78 -12.61 12.52
N ASN A 495 -0.84 -12.72 13.45
CA ASN A 495 -0.45 -13.97 14.09
C ASN A 495 -1.61 -14.66 14.82
N VAL A 496 -2.49 -13.89 15.47
CA VAL A 496 -3.66 -14.45 16.16
C VAL A 496 -4.63 -15.13 15.18
N MET A 497 -4.76 -14.62 13.96
CA MET A 497 -5.63 -15.20 12.93
C MET A 497 -5.06 -16.55 12.45
N HIS A 498 -3.74 -16.61 12.24
CA HIS A 498 -3.07 -17.87 11.92
C HIS A 498 -3.17 -18.87 13.06
N TYR A 499 -2.99 -18.44 14.31
CA TYR A 499 -3.16 -19.29 15.48
C TYR A 499 -4.56 -19.90 15.52
N LEU A 500 -5.62 -19.09 15.44
CA LEU A 500 -7.00 -19.57 15.50
C LEU A 500 -7.34 -20.53 14.36
N ARG A 501 -6.89 -20.23 13.13
CA ARG A 501 -7.07 -21.11 11.97
C ARG A 501 -6.37 -22.46 12.19
N HIS A 502 -5.12 -22.46 12.64
CA HIS A 502 -4.39 -23.70 12.89
C HIS A 502 -4.98 -24.50 14.04
N GLN A 503 -5.48 -23.83 15.10
CA GLN A 503 -6.22 -24.51 16.16
C GLN A 503 -7.46 -25.24 15.62
N PHE A 504 -8.19 -24.64 14.68
CA PHE A 504 -9.30 -25.30 14.00
C PHE A 504 -8.83 -26.49 13.14
N GLU A 505 -7.85 -26.28 12.27
CA GLU A 505 -7.32 -27.30 11.36
C GLU A 505 -6.78 -28.54 12.12
N GLU A 506 -6.13 -28.33 13.26
CA GLU A 506 -5.53 -29.42 14.05
C GLU A 506 -6.55 -30.15 14.93
N HIS A 507 -7.55 -29.45 15.50
CA HIS A 507 -8.38 -30.00 16.59
C HIS A 507 -9.85 -30.18 16.23
N TYR A 508 -10.32 -29.57 15.14
CA TYR A 508 -11.72 -29.59 14.71
C TYR A 508 -11.89 -30.16 13.29
N ASP A 509 -10.89 -29.98 12.41
CA ASP A 509 -10.93 -30.41 11.00
C ASP A 509 -10.32 -31.82 10.77
N ILE A 510 -10.19 -32.66 11.81
CA ILE A 510 -9.81 -34.06 11.63
C ILE A 510 -10.98 -34.83 10.96
N SER A 511 -11.06 -34.69 9.64
CA SER A 511 -11.25 -35.76 8.66
C SER A 511 -11.97 -36.99 9.22
N ALA A 512 -13.29 -36.95 9.22
CA ALA A 512 -14.19 -37.96 8.63
C ALA A 512 -13.81 -39.46 8.74
N GLY A 513 -13.16 -39.91 9.81
CA GLY A 513 -12.64 -41.27 9.94
C GLY A 513 -13.20 -42.07 11.13
N GLU A 514 -13.40 -41.43 12.28
CA GLU A 514 -14.05 -42.07 13.43
C GLU A 514 -14.96 -41.09 14.14
N MET A 515 -16.18 -41.54 14.38
CA MET A 515 -17.32 -40.84 14.96
C MET A 515 -16.96 -40.13 16.28
N SER A 516 -16.53 -38.86 16.23
CA SER A 516 -16.55 -38.00 17.41
C SER A 516 -17.93 -37.35 17.52
N ALA A 517 -18.70 -37.82 18.50
CA ALA A 517 -20.14 -37.61 18.64
C ALA A 517 -20.60 -36.17 18.95
N ILE A 518 -19.76 -35.13 18.83
CA ILE A 518 -20.19 -33.71 18.89
C ILE A 518 -19.24 -32.84 18.04
N ALA A 519 -19.47 -32.76 16.73
CA ALA A 519 -18.80 -31.78 15.87
C ALA A 519 -19.38 -30.37 16.11
N SER A 520 -18.99 -29.74 17.22
CA SER A 520 -19.41 -28.37 17.56
C SER A 520 -18.52 -27.33 16.85
N ASN A 521 -19.13 -26.23 16.37
CA ASN A 521 -18.39 -25.07 15.86
C ASN A 521 -17.37 -24.53 16.87
N MET A 522 -16.21 -24.10 16.37
CA MET A 522 -15.24 -23.36 17.16
C MET A 522 -15.74 -21.92 17.32
N THR A 523 -16.01 -21.47 18.54
CA THR A 523 -16.56 -20.12 18.79
C THR A 523 -15.50 -19.15 19.30
N VAL A 524 -15.37 -17.98 18.65
CA VAL A 524 -14.38 -16.95 19.01
C VAL A 524 -15.03 -15.57 19.13
N GLY A 525 -14.74 -14.87 20.23
CA GLY A 525 -15.15 -13.48 20.43
C GLY A 525 -13.96 -12.53 20.48
N PHE A 526 -13.98 -11.50 19.64
CA PHE A 526 -12.97 -10.44 19.60
C PHE A 526 -13.46 -9.22 20.41
N LEU A 527 -12.89 -9.05 21.61
CA LEU A 527 -13.07 -7.88 22.48
C LEU A 527 -11.93 -6.89 22.23
N MET A 528 -11.86 -6.41 20.99
CA MET A 528 -10.85 -5.48 20.48
C MET A 528 -11.56 -4.28 19.86
N PRO A 529 -10.89 -3.13 19.66
CA PRO A 529 -11.47 -2.08 18.83
C PRO A 529 -11.87 -2.66 17.47
N CYS A 530 -12.94 -2.15 16.88
CA CYS A 530 -13.45 -2.71 15.63
C CYS A 530 -12.37 -2.78 14.54
N HIS A 531 -12.48 -3.78 13.67
CA HIS A 531 -11.58 -3.96 12.52
C HIS A 531 -10.08 -4.02 12.88
N SER A 532 -9.73 -4.49 14.10
CA SER A 532 -8.33 -4.63 14.53
C SER A 532 -7.60 -5.79 13.86
N THR A 533 -8.33 -6.79 13.37
CA THR A 533 -7.79 -7.97 12.70
C THR A 533 -8.43 -8.12 11.32
N PRO A 534 -7.79 -8.84 10.39
CA PRO A 534 -8.48 -9.40 9.24
C PRO A 534 -9.64 -10.32 9.66
N TRP A 535 -10.46 -10.75 8.70
CA TRP A 535 -11.64 -11.58 8.99
C TRP A 535 -11.64 -12.88 8.18
N ARG A 536 -12.63 -13.15 7.31
CA ARG A 536 -12.74 -14.45 6.63
C ARG A 536 -11.66 -14.70 5.60
N SER A 537 -11.14 -13.64 4.99
CA SER A 537 -9.96 -13.74 4.13
C SER A 537 -8.77 -14.42 4.84
N HIS A 538 -8.74 -14.43 6.18
CA HIS A 538 -7.66 -15.04 6.98
C HIS A 538 -8.09 -16.25 7.81
N LEU A 539 -9.26 -16.23 8.46
CA LEU A 539 -9.76 -17.36 9.26
C LEU A 539 -10.19 -18.53 8.40
N GLN A 540 -10.87 -18.23 7.29
CA GLN A 540 -11.53 -19.21 6.44
C GLN A 540 -12.54 -20.07 7.24
N TYR A 541 -12.83 -21.29 6.77
CA TYR A 541 -13.70 -22.30 7.40
C TYR A 541 -14.99 -21.74 8.03
N PRO A 542 -15.88 -21.08 7.26
CA PRO A 542 -17.16 -20.64 7.79
C PRO A 542 -17.99 -21.86 8.22
N PRO A 543 -18.72 -21.78 9.36
CA PRO A 543 -19.62 -22.85 9.78
C PRO A 543 -20.74 -23.03 8.75
N THR A 544 -21.07 -24.28 8.43
CA THR A 544 -22.19 -24.63 7.56
C THR A 544 -23.14 -25.59 8.27
N GLU A 545 -24.32 -25.85 7.70
CA GLU A 545 -25.27 -26.83 8.25
C GLU A 545 -24.69 -28.26 8.28
N ILE A 546 -23.70 -28.54 7.42
CA ILE A 546 -23.19 -29.89 7.17
C ILE A 546 -21.78 -30.08 7.76
N SER A 547 -21.02 -29.00 7.96
CA SER A 547 -19.65 -29.04 8.46
C SER A 547 -19.42 -28.06 9.61
N PRO A 548 -18.73 -28.47 10.70
CA PRO A 548 -18.30 -27.54 11.72
C PRO A 548 -17.38 -26.48 11.12
N GLY A 549 -17.38 -25.29 11.69
CA GLY A 549 -16.50 -24.20 11.26
C GLY A 549 -16.13 -23.27 12.40
N ILE A 550 -15.42 -22.19 12.06
CA ILE A 550 -15.02 -21.14 12.99
C ILE A 550 -16.13 -20.08 13.03
N ASP A 551 -16.95 -20.08 14.06
CA ASP A 551 -17.96 -19.06 14.29
C ASP A 551 -17.36 -17.90 15.11
N VAL A 552 -17.36 -16.71 14.52
CA VAL A 552 -16.64 -15.56 15.08
C VAL A 552 -17.51 -14.32 15.16
N TRP A 553 -17.32 -13.52 16.21
CA TRP A 553 -17.95 -12.21 16.37
C TRP A 553 -16.96 -11.19 16.93
N ALA A 554 -17.17 -9.92 16.62
CA ALA A 554 -16.36 -8.80 17.09
C ALA A 554 -17.25 -7.62 17.52
N LEU A 555 -16.65 -6.68 18.28
CA LEU A 555 -17.28 -5.38 18.57
C LEU A 555 -17.40 -4.55 17.29
N THR A 556 -18.54 -3.89 17.12
CA THR A 556 -18.85 -3.08 15.94
C THR A 556 -18.60 -1.59 16.15
N CYS A 557 -18.33 -0.86 15.07
CA CYS A 557 -18.21 0.60 15.07
C CYS A 557 -19.03 1.21 13.92
N GLU A 558 -20.32 0.89 13.89
CA GLU A 558 -21.21 1.42 12.85
C GLU A 558 -21.41 2.94 13.08
N PRO A 559 -21.26 3.80 12.06
CA PRO A 559 -21.48 5.22 12.22
C PRO A 559 -22.98 5.53 12.38
N PRO A 560 -23.32 6.65 13.04
CA PRO A 560 -24.70 7.05 13.29
C PRO A 560 -25.35 7.68 12.04
N LEU A 561 -25.66 6.86 11.03
CA LEU A 561 -26.14 7.33 9.73
C LEU A 561 -27.52 8.01 9.80
N GLN A 562 -28.36 7.63 10.76
CA GLN A 562 -29.75 8.10 10.88
C GLN A 562 -29.96 9.17 11.96
N LEU A 563 -28.88 9.60 12.64
CA LEU A 563 -28.97 10.55 13.74
C LEU A 563 -28.84 12.01 13.26
N ASN A 564 -29.51 12.92 13.96
CA ASN A 564 -29.39 14.36 13.73
C ASN A 564 -28.02 14.89 14.19
N ALA A 565 -27.63 16.09 13.74
CA ALA A 565 -26.31 16.66 14.06
C ALA A 565 -26.02 16.76 15.57
N THR A 566 -27.02 17.04 16.40
CA THR A 566 -26.89 17.09 17.87
C THR A 566 -26.71 15.70 18.49
N GLU A 567 -27.41 14.69 17.95
CA GLU A 567 -27.33 13.31 18.41
C GLU A 567 -26.02 12.66 17.99
N LYS A 568 -25.49 13.02 16.82
CA LYS A 568 -24.17 12.57 16.33
C LYS A 568 -23.02 12.98 17.24
N VAL A 569 -23.12 14.10 17.96
CA VAL A 569 -22.07 14.58 18.88
C VAL A 569 -21.97 13.72 20.13
N VAL A 570 -23.08 13.11 20.57
CA VAL A 570 -23.14 12.30 21.80
C VAL A 570 -23.10 10.79 21.50
N TYR A 571 -23.08 10.42 20.22
CA TYR A 571 -23.08 9.03 19.80
C TYR A 571 -21.76 8.34 20.17
N LEU A 572 -21.88 7.17 20.81
CA LEU A 572 -20.79 6.22 21.04
C LEU A 572 -21.13 4.91 20.35
N ASP A 573 -20.18 4.37 19.60
CA ASP A 573 -20.36 3.06 18.98
C ASP A 573 -20.21 1.90 19.99
N GLU A 574 -20.49 0.66 19.57
CA GLU A 574 -20.45 -0.50 20.47
C GLU A 574 -19.06 -0.74 21.07
N ALA A 575 -18.00 -0.54 20.30
CA ALA A 575 -16.63 -0.67 20.79
C ALA A 575 -16.31 0.44 21.80
N ASP A 576 -16.67 1.69 21.51
CA ASP A 576 -16.46 2.81 22.44
C ASP A 576 -17.25 2.64 23.74
N GLN A 577 -18.51 2.19 23.66
CA GLN A 577 -19.32 1.85 24.86
C GLN A 577 -18.69 0.72 25.69
N PHE A 578 -18.06 -0.25 25.03
CA PHE A 578 -17.35 -1.32 25.72
C PHE A 578 -16.10 -0.81 26.44
N TYR A 579 -15.27 -0.01 25.76
CA TYR A 579 -14.03 0.50 26.33
C TYR A 579 -14.23 1.59 27.39
N ASP A 580 -15.37 2.29 27.39
CA ASP A 580 -15.75 3.23 28.46
C ASP A 580 -16.06 2.50 29.79
N ALA A 581 -16.79 1.37 29.72
CA ALA A 581 -17.14 0.59 30.91
C ALA A 581 -17.18 -0.94 30.67
N PRO A 582 -16.02 -1.63 30.54
CA PRO A 582 -15.96 -3.03 30.13
C PRO A 582 -16.80 -3.97 31.01
N ASN A 583 -16.67 -3.85 32.32
CA ASN A 583 -17.37 -4.71 33.29
C ASN A 583 -18.89 -4.54 33.23
N ALA A 584 -19.36 -3.29 33.12
CA ALA A 584 -20.78 -2.98 33.00
C ALA A 584 -21.34 -3.47 31.66
N TRP A 585 -20.56 -3.30 30.58
CA TRP A 585 -20.92 -3.76 29.25
C TRP A 585 -21.06 -5.29 29.21
N LEU A 586 -20.07 -6.04 29.73
CA LEU A 586 -20.12 -7.51 29.80
C LEU A 586 -21.35 -7.98 30.60
N LYS A 587 -21.65 -7.33 31.74
CA LYS A 587 -22.83 -7.64 32.56
C LYS A 587 -24.16 -7.44 31.84
N ARG A 588 -24.23 -6.48 30.91
CA ARG A 588 -25.45 -6.19 30.15
C ARG A 588 -25.58 -7.10 28.93
N HIS A 589 -24.48 -7.33 28.21
CA HIS A 589 -24.50 -7.92 26.88
C HIS A 589 -24.09 -9.39 26.83
N MET A 590 -23.34 -9.92 27.81
CA MET A 590 -22.95 -11.33 27.85
C MET A 590 -23.91 -12.15 28.71
N SER A 591 -23.94 -13.46 28.47
CA SER A 591 -24.69 -14.43 29.27
C SER A 591 -24.32 -14.30 30.75
N ARG A 592 -25.33 -14.40 31.63
CA ARG A 592 -25.16 -14.20 33.08
C ARG A 592 -24.29 -15.27 33.75
N HIS A 593 -24.15 -16.42 33.10
CA HIS A 593 -23.40 -17.56 33.62
C HIS A 593 -22.12 -17.73 32.80
N PRO A 594 -20.99 -17.14 33.23
CA PRO A 594 -19.70 -17.49 32.65
C PRO A 594 -19.41 -18.98 32.94
N PRO A 595 -18.69 -19.67 32.05
CA PRO A 595 -18.30 -21.06 32.27
C PRO A 595 -17.45 -21.16 33.54
N VAL A 596 -17.73 -22.13 34.41
CA VAL A 596 -17.04 -22.31 35.70
C VAL A 596 -16.07 -23.49 35.62
N VAL A 597 -14.91 -23.38 36.27
CA VAL A 597 -13.96 -24.50 36.41
C VAL A 597 -14.62 -25.61 37.22
N ASN A 598 -14.75 -26.82 36.66
CA ASN A 598 -15.12 -28.01 37.43
C ASN A 598 -13.95 -28.45 38.32
N GLY A 599 -13.77 -27.75 39.43
CA GLY A 599 -12.76 -28.08 40.45
C GLY A 599 -13.28 -27.70 41.83
N LYS A 600 -13.34 -28.67 42.74
CA LYS A 600 -13.63 -28.44 44.17
C LYS A 600 -12.53 -27.57 44.79
N SER A 601 -12.60 -26.25 44.65
CA SER A 601 -11.75 -25.32 45.40
C SER A 601 -12.54 -24.79 46.60
N THR A 602 -12.31 -25.40 47.75
CA THR A 602 -12.73 -24.92 49.07
C THR A 602 -11.74 -23.86 49.58
N LEU A 603 -11.69 -22.70 48.92
CA LEU A 603 -11.02 -21.52 49.47
C LEU A 603 -11.98 -20.33 49.37
N LYS A 604 -12.33 -19.77 50.52
CA LYS A 604 -13.07 -18.50 50.65
C LYS A 604 -12.26 -17.41 49.95
N GLN A 605 -12.59 -17.11 48.70
CA GLN A 605 -12.05 -16.00 47.94
C GLN A 605 -13.20 -15.12 47.45
N GLU A 606 -12.96 -13.82 47.39
CA GLU A 606 -13.99 -12.84 47.06
C GLU A 606 -14.55 -13.07 45.65
N PRO A 607 -15.88 -12.98 45.48
CA PRO A 607 -16.55 -13.23 44.22
C PRO A 607 -16.17 -12.16 43.17
N GLY A 608 -15.78 -12.61 41.97
CA GLY A 608 -15.67 -11.73 40.81
C GLY A 608 -17.01 -11.12 40.42
N VAL A 609 -17.00 -10.17 39.48
CA VAL A 609 -18.15 -9.36 39.03
C VAL A 609 -19.40 -10.19 38.65
N PHE A 610 -19.23 -11.44 38.24
CA PHE A 610 -20.29 -12.39 37.83
C PHE A 610 -20.58 -13.54 38.80
N ALA A 611 -19.95 -13.57 39.99
CA ALA A 611 -20.15 -14.69 40.90
C ALA A 611 -21.45 -14.54 41.71
N GLU A 612 -22.38 -15.50 41.57
CA GLU A 612 -23.43 -15.72 42.56
C GLU A 612 -23.90 -17.20 42.66
N GLN A 613 -24.01 -17.64 43.92
CA GLN A 613 -24.51 -18.86 44.57
C GLN A 613 -24.54 -20.25 43.88
N PRO A 614 -24.19 -21.32 44.63
CA PRO A 614 -23.97 -22.65 44.07
C PRO A 614 -25.30 -23.36 43.77
N ARG A 615 -25.61 -23.55 42.48
CA ARG A 615 -26.45 -24.67 42.02
C ARG A 615 -25.82 -25.37 40.82
N ARG A 616 -26.05 -26.68 40.82
CA ARG A 616 -25.36 -27.73 40.07
C ARG A 616 -25.82 -27.82 38.60
N ILE A 617 -24.85 -28.22 37.77
CA ILE A 617 -24.94 -28.86 36.44
C ILE A 617 -24.96 -27.91 35.24
N LEU A 618 -23.94 -28.14 34.41
CA LEU A 618 -23.57 -27.48 33.17
C LEU A 618 -24.38 -28.08 32.01
N GLU A 619 -25.42 -27.39 31.56
CA GLU A 619 -25.91 -27.52 30.18
C GLU A 619 -25.72 -26.17 29.52
N ILE A 620 -24.87 -26.13 28.49
CA ILE A 620 -24.88 -25.03 27.54
C ILE A 620 -26.15 -25.22 26.72
N ASP A 621 -27.23 -24.57 27.13
CA ASP A 621 -28.49 -24.55 26.37
C ASP A 621 -28.27 -23.71 25.09
N THR A 622 -27.86 -24.39 24.02
CA THR A 622 -27.40 -23.78 22.76
C THR A 622 -28.50 -23.59 21.72
N ARG A 623 -29.69 -24.20 21.88
CA ARG A 623 -30.57 -24.40 20.70
C ARG A 623 -31.59 -23.30 20.45
N ASP A 624 -32.02 -22.55 21.47
CA ASP A 624 -33.04 -21.49 21.32
C ASP A 624 -32.53 -20.05 21.53
N ARG A 625 -31.23 -19.85 21.81
CA ARG A 625 -30.65 -18.50 22.05
C ARG A 625 -29.80 -17.97 20.90
N GLU A 626 -29.36 -18.83 19.98
CA GLU A 626 -28.38 -18.45 18.96
C GLU A 626 -28.96 -17.46 17.92
N SER A 627 -30.22 -17.67 17.51
CA SER A 627 -30.94 -16.79 16.58
C SER A 627 -31.17 -15.40 17.17
N THR A 628 -31.56 -15.32 18.45
CA THR A 628 -31.84 -14.04 19.11
C THR A 628 -30.62 -13.13 19.17
N TRP A 629 -29.42 -13.65 19.51
CA TRP A 629 -28.24 -12.79 19.59
C TRP A 629 -27.75 -12.33 18.21
N ARG A 630 -27.89 -13.16 17.15
CA ARG A 630 -27.53 -12.76 15.77
C ARG A 630 -28.42 -11.60 15.29
N GLU A 631 -29.66 -11.54 15.77
CA GLU A 631 -30.57 -10.40 15.58
C GLU A 631 -30.31 -9.21 16.53
N ARG A 632 -29.21 -9.24 17.32
CA ARG A 632 -28.90 -8.28 18.40
C ARG A 632 -30.00 -8.19 19.47
N LYS A 633 -30.83 -9.23 19.61
CA LYS A 633 -31.87 -9.35 20.65
C LYS A 633 -31.36 -10.27 21.76
N GLY A 634 -31.17 -9.75 22.96
CA GLY A 634 -30.73 -10.56 24.11
C GLY A 634 -29.20 -10.62 24.30
N ARG A 635 -28.74 -11.60 25.07
CA ARG A 635 -27.35 -11.70 25.56
C ARG A 635 -26.52 -12.66 24.72
N ARG A 636 -25.26 -12.30 24.44
CA ARG A 636 -24.28 -13.11 23.72
C ARG A 636 -23.83 -14.31 24.58
N PRO A 637 -23.73 -15.52 24.02
CA PRO A 637 -23.10 -16.65 24.71
C PRO A 637 -21.60 -16.40 24.91
N TRP A 638 -21.02 -17.04 25.92
CA TRP A 638 -19.58 -17.01 26.14
C TRP A 638 -18.87 -17.89 25.11
N PRO A 639 -17.94 -17.36 24.30
CA PRO A 639 -17.26 -18.12 23.25
C PRO A 639 -16.17 -19.03 23.84
N GLN A 640 -15.75 -20.06 23.11
CA GLN A 640 -14.64 -20.90 23.55
C GLN A 640 -13.31 -20.15 23.63
N TYR A 641 -13.10 -19.16 22.76
CA TYR A 641 -11.91 -18.33 22.69
C TYR A 641 -12.29 -16.85 22.79
N LEU A 642 -11.58 -16.11 23.64
CA LEU A 642 -11.66 -14.66 23.76
C LEU A 642 -10.34 -14.04 23.31
N VAL A 643 -10.40 -13.05 22.42
CA VAL A 643 -9.24 -12.35 21.90
C VAL A 643 -9.31 -10.88 22.29
N PHE A 644 -8.25 -10.35 22.88
CA PHE A 644 -8.15 -8.93 23.26
C PHE A 644 -6.70 -8.46 23.37
N PHE A 645 -6.49 -7.15 23.41
CA PHE A 645 -5.16 -6.56 23.65
C PHE A 645 -4.82 -6.55 25.14
N LYS A 646 -3.53 -6.69 25.46
CA LYS A 646 -2.99 -6.66 26.83
C LYS A 646 -3.50 -5.49 27.68
N GLN A 647 -3.74 -4.34 27.08
CA GLN A 647 -4.32 -3.18 27.78
C GLN A 647 -5.63 -3.52 28.53
N LEU A 648 -6.45 -4.44 28.02
CA LEU A 648 -7.74 -4.84 28.61
C LEU A 648 -7.60 -5.97 29.66
N GLU A 649 -6.43 -6.59 29.78
CA GLU A 649 -6.17 -7.75 30.65
C GLU A 649 -6.57 -7.54 32.13
N PRO A 650 -6.31 -6.37 32.77
CA PRO A 650 -6.73 -6.16 34.16
C PRO A 650 -8.26 -6.20 34.35
N GLU A 651 -9.01 -5.59 33.43
CA GLU A 651 -10.48 -5.57 33.47
C GLU A 651 -11.06 -6.96 33.21
N MET A 652 -10.51 -7.69 32.23
CA MET A 652 -10.93 -9.05 31.94
C MET A 652 -10.64 -9.99 33.12
N THR A 653 -9.49 -9.83 33.78
CA THR A 653 -9.12 -10.63 34.96
C THR A 653 -10.10 -10.41 36.10
N HIS A 654 -10.49 -9.15 36.35
CA HIS A 654 -11.46 -8.82 37.37
C HIS A 654 -12.87 -9.34 37.04
N SER A 655 -13.30 -9.19 35.78
CA SER A 655 -14.61 -9.66 35.32
C SER A 655 -14.73 -11.18 35.33
N LEU A 656 -13.71 -11.89 34.82
CA LEU A 656 -13.73 -13.33 34.60
C LEU A 656 -13.04 -14.12 35.71
N HIS A 657 -12.74 -13.49 36.85
CA HIS A 657 -12.18 -14.17 38.01
C HIS A 657 -13.07 -15.33 38.45
N GLY A 658 -12.49 -16.54 38.54
CA GLY A 658 -13.21 -17.77 38.89
C GLY A 658 -13.96 -18.44 37.72
N SER A 659 -13.90 -17.88 36.52
CA SER A 659 -14.36 -18.56 35.30
C SER A 659 -13.36 -19.62 34.81
N GLY A 660 -13.78 -20.43 33.84
CA GLY A 660 -12.95 -21.44 33.18
C GLY A 660 -11.93 -20.90 32.17
N TYR A 661 -11.87 -19.59 31.93
CA TYR A 661 -10.94 -19.03 30.96
C TYR A 661 -9.50 -19.01 31.49
N THR A 662 -8.58 -19.49 30.66
CA THR A 662 -7.13 -19.44 30.90
C THR A 662 -6.40 -18.93 29.67
N GLU A 663 -5.25 -18.28 29.85
CA GLU A 663 -4.40 -17.87 28.73
C GLU A 663 -3.88 -19.10 27.96
N CYS A 664 -4.22 -19.18 26.68
CA CYS A 664 -3.78 -20.25 25.79
C CYS A 664 -2.79 -19.77 24.73
N TRP A 665 -2.76 -18.48 24.43
CA TRP A 665 -1.80 -17.89 23.53
C TRP A 665 -1.58 -16.41 23.82
N ARG A 666 -0.33 -15.96 23.63
CA ARG A 666 0.07 -14.56 23.67
C ARG A 666 1.06 -14.29 22.56
N GLY A 667 0.79 -13.28 21.76
CA GLY A 667 1.65 -12.87 20.66
C GLY A 667 2.03 -11.40 20.76
N PHE A 668 3.31 -11.12 20.57
CA PHE A 668 3.81 -9.75 20.48
C PHE A 668 3.07 -9.00 19.37
N ASN A 669 2.57 -7.80 19.67
CA ASN A 669 1.88 -6.96 18.68
C ASN A 669 2.76 -5.83 18.17
N SER A 670 3.15 -4.92 19.06
CA SER A 670 3.93 -3.74 18.73
C SER A 670 4.58 -3.16 19.99
N HIS A 671 5.69 -2.44 19.81
CA HIS A 671 6.35 -1.70 20.88
C HIS A 671 5.53 -0.47 21.33
N TRP A 672 4.77 0.12 20.40
CA TRP A 672 3.94 1.29 20.63
C TRP A 672 2.74 1.27 19.70
N HIS A 673 1.66 1.95 20.11
CA HIS A 673 0.47 2.16 19.30
C HIS A 673 -0.12 3.53 19.69
N ASP A 674 -0.63 4.26 18.70
CA ASP A 674 -1.27 5.57 18.88
C ASP A 674 -2.63 5.44 19.59
N ASP A 675 -3.46 4.48 19.20
CA ASP A 675 -4.63 4.05 19.97
C ASP A 675 -4.22 3.28 21.25
N TRP A 676 -4.48 3.87 22.42
CA TRP A 676 -4.20 3.27 23.73
C TRP A 676 -4.87 1.92 23.92
N ARG A 677 -6.04 1.68 23.30
CA ARG A 677 -6.80 0.43 23.38
C ARG A 677 -6.10 -0.75 22.69
N ARG A 678 -5.13 -0.46 21.81
CA ARG A 678 -4.37 -1.44 21.02
C ARG A 678 -2.96 -1.68 21.57
N GLN A 679 -2.65 -1.17 22.76
CA GLN A 679 -1.32 -1.27 23.34
C GLN A 679 -1.04 -2.66 23.94
N GLY A 680 0.20 -3.11 23.75
CA GLY A 680 0.71 -4.38 24.23
C GLY A 680 0.34 -5.58 23.36
N ASP A 681 0.63 -6.78 23.87
CA ASP A 681 0.47 -8.04 23.16
C ASP A 681 -1.00 -8.35 22.83
N VAL A 682 -1.24 -9.18 21.81
CA VAL A 682 -2.55 -9.80 21.61
C VAL A 682 -2.60 -11.08 22.46
N ILE A 683 -3.67 -11.23 23.23
CA ILE A 683 -3.88 -12.33 24.16
C ILE A 683 -5.11 -13.12 23.72
N VAL A 684 -5.02 -14.45 23.79
CA VAL A 684 -6.15 -15.36 23.63
C VAL A 684 -6.36 -16.14 24.91
N TRP A 685 -7.58 -16.07 25.45
CA TRP A 685 -8.04 -16.88 26.56
C TRP A 685 -9.01 -17.96 26.06
N CYS A 686 -8.87 -19.21 26.53
CA CYS A 686 -9.76 -20.32 26.17
C CYS A 686 -10.28 -21.09 27.39
N LEU A 687 -11.42 -21.79 27.21
CA LEU A 687 -12.13 -22.53 28.26
C LEU A 687 -11.63 -23.96 28.51
N PHE A 688 -10.95 -24.57 27.54
CA PHE A 688 -10.52 -25.97 27.61
C PHE A 688 -9.02 -26.09 27.27
N PRO A 689 -8.12 -25.58 28.13
CA PRO A 689 -6.67 -25.65 27.88
C PRO A 689 -6.16 -27.10 27.82
N GLU A 690 -6.86 -28.05 28.46
CA GLU A 690 -6.50 -29.48 28.49
C GLU A 690 -6.63 -30.18 27.12
N ARG A 691 -7.53 -29.74 26.22
CA ARG A 691 -7.54 -30.28 24.84
C ARG A 691 -6.20 -30.06 24.12
N SER A 692 -5.52 -28.95 24.40
CA SER A 692 -4.23 -28.63 23.80
C SER A 692 -3.07 -29.43 24.42
N THR A 693 -3.08 -29.62 25.74
CA THR A 693 -1.98 -30.29 26.48
C THR A 693 -2.09 -31.82 26.46
N THR A 694 -3.29 -32.40 26.58
CA THR A 694 -3.47 -33.86 26.53
C THR A 694 -3.13 -34.40 25.14
N LEU A 695 -3.45 -33.67 24.06
CA LEU A 695 -3.10 -34.08 22.71
C LEU A 695 -1.65 -33.80 22.33
N ALA A 696 -1.02 -32.72 22.83
CA ALA A 696 0.44 -32.56 22.71
C ALA A 696 1.17 -33.74 23.36
N SER A 697 0.69 -34.21 24.53
CA SER A 697 1.25 -35.41 25.17
C SER A 697 1.00 -36.70 24.38
N LEU A 698 -0.14 -36.81 23.69
CA LEU A 698 -0.46 -37.94 22.81
C LEU A 698 0.34 -37.91 21.51
N ALA A 699 0.51 -36.75 20.88
CA ALA A 699 1.32 -36.55 19.69
C ALA A 699 2.81 -36.75 19.98
N GLU A 700 3.28 -36.32 21.15
CA GLU A 700 4.64 -36.59 21.63
C GLU A 700 4.83 -38.07 21.97
N ALA A 701 3.79 -38.75 22.47
CA ALA A 701 3.80 -40.20 22.67
C ALA A 701 3.77 -40.98 21.34
N ASP A 702 3.06 -40.48 20.32
CA ASP A 702 2.98 -41.09 19.00
C ASP A 702 4.25 -40.84 18.18
N ALA A 703 4.87 -39.66 18.33
CA ALA A 703 6.20 -39.36 17.82
C ALA A 703 7.29 -40.21 18.50
N LYS A 704 7.17 -40.44 19.82
CA LYS A 704 8.05 -41.38 20.55
C LYS A 704 7.83 -42.83 20.12
N LYS A 705 6.58 -43.25 19.85
CA LYS A 705 6.27 -44.57 19.28
C LYS A 705 6.83 -44.74 17.87
N LYS A 706 6.73 -43.72 17.01
CA LYS A 706 7.34 -43.73 15.66
C LYS A 706 8.86 -43.72 15.73
N ALA A 707 9.46 -42.99 16.67
CA ALA A 707 10.91 -42.99 16.91
C ALA A 707 11.42 -44.31 17.53
N GLN A 708 10.56 -45.07 18.23
CA GLN A 708 10.88 -46.40 18.75
C GLN A 708 10.57 -47.54 17.76
N ALA A 709 9.86 -47.26 16.67
CA ALA A 709 9.55 -48.21 15.61
C ALA A 709 10.65 -48.29 14.53
N GLU A 710 11.70 -47.46 14.60
CA GLU A 710 12.92 -47.62 13.79
C GLU A 710 14.00 -48.34 14.61
N PRO A 711 14.36 -49.59 14.28
CA PRO A 711 15.48 -50.25 14.92
C PRO A 711 16.79 -49.85 14.23
N GLY A 712 17.62 -49.09 14.93
CA GLY A 712 19.08 -49.15 14.74
C GLY A 712 19.79 -47.82 14.51
N ALA A 713 20.26 -47.20 15.60
CA ALA A 713 21.62 -46.67 15.71
C ALA A 713 21.85 -46.19 17.15
N GLU A 714 22.62 -46.99 17.90
CA GLU A 714 23.03 -46.70 19.27
C GLU A 714 24.29 -45.81 19.31
N ARG A 715 24.34 -44.96 20.34
CA ARG A 715 25.48 -44.23 20.95
C ARG A 715 26.03 -42.97 20.26
N GLU A 716 25.92 -41.84 20.96
CA GLU A 716 26.93 -41.40 21.93
C GLU A 716 26.38 -40.36 22.93
N ARG A 717 26.62 -40.59 24.23
CA ARG A 717 26.36 -39.65 25.33
C ARG A 717 27.62 -38.81 25.57
N VAL A 718 27.50 -37.48 25.54
CA VAL A 718 28.47 -36.58 26.18
C VAL A 718 27.79 -35.75 27.27
N LYS A 719 28.37 -35.83 28.47
CA LYS A 719 28.05 -35.09 29.70
C LYS A 719 28.57 -33.64 29.63
N ALA A 720 27.77 -32.68 30.08
CA ALA A 720 28.23 -31.45 30.78
C ALA A 720 27.02 -30.81 31.49
N LYS A 721 26.78 -31.02 32.79
CA LYS A 721 27.26 -30.24 33.94
C LYS A 721 27.26 -28.71 33.77
N GLY A 722 26.34 -28.07 34.50
CA GLY A 722 26.70 -26.97 35.41
C GLY A 722 26.14 -25.58 35.09
N GLY A 723 25.54 -24.95 36.10
CA GLY A 723 25.61 -23.49 36.25
C GLY A 723 24.30 -22.74 36.45
N LYS A 724 23.71 -22.82 37.66
CA LYS A 724 22.92 -21.72 38.22
C LYS A 724 23.82 -20.48 38.37
N LYS A 725 23.41 -19.33 37.84
CA LYS A 725 23.78 -18.00 38.38
C LYS A 725 22.63 -17.01 38.19
N THR A 726 22.05 -16.62 39.32
CA THR A 726 21.29 -15.39 39.59
C THR A 726 22.20 -14.16 39.60
N LEU A 727 21.68 -12.99 39.18
CA LEU A 727 22.00 -11.60 39.59
C LEU A 727 21.61 -10.62 38.44
N PRO A 728 21.41 -9.31 38.67
CA PRO A 728 20.55 -8.65 39.66
C PRO A 728 19.57 -7.65 39.02
N ASP A 729 18.67 -7.17 39.88
CA ASP A 729 17.91 -5.94 39.78
C ASP A 729 18.80 -4.73 39.43
N LEU A 730 18.40 -3.97 38.41
CA LEU A 730 18.95 -2.65 38.07
C LEU A 730 17.77 -1.74 37.73
N THR A 731 17.32 -1.06 38.76
CA THR A 731 16.58 0.19 38.72
C THR A 731 17.31 1.20 37.83
N VAL A 732 16.63 1.72 36.81
CA VAL A 732 17.03 2.95 36.10
C VAL A 732 15.82 3.86 35.97
N GLU A 733 16.11 5.12 36.27
CA GLU A 733 15.25 6.23 36.57
C GLU A 733 14.31 6.66 35.43
N LYS A 734 13.18 7.22 35.86
CA LYS A 734 12.18 7.93 35.06
C LYS A 734 12.80 9.13 34.32
N PRO A 735 12.44 9.36 33.05
CA PRO A 735 12.37 10.71 32.50
C PRO A 735 10.92 11.19 32.44
N PHE A 736 10.65 12.12 33.34
CA PHE A 736 9.80 13.30 33.24
C PHE A 736 9.17 13.61 31.86
N TRP A 737 7.91 13.22 31.65
CA TRP A 737 6.97 14.02 30.84
C TRP A 737 5.63 14.07 31.57
N LYS A 738 5.25 15.29 31.97
CA LYS A 738 4.05 15.60 32.73
C LYS A 738 2.79 15.20 31.97
N GLN A 739 1.90 14.55 32.71
CA GLN A 739 0.46 14.57 32.53
C GLN A 739 -0.03 15.95 32.06
N ARG A 740 -0.88 15.99 31.03
CA ARG A 740 -1.87 17.06 30.92
C ARG A 740 -3.14 16.57 31.59
N PRO A 741 -3.78 17.40 32.42
CA PRO A 741 -5.01 17.02 33.10
C PRO A 741 -6.15 16.88 32.12
N LEU A 742 -7.10 16.06 32.55
CA LEU A 742 -8.43 15.88 32.00
C LEU A 742 -9.11 17.24 31.80
N VAL A 743 -9.91 17.29 30.74
CA VAL A 743 -10.82 18.34 30.29
C VAL A 743 -11.42 19.15 31.45
N GLU A 744 -11.07 20.43 31.53
CA GLU A 744 -11.91 21.49 32.10
C GLU A 744 -12.12 22.54 31.01
N ASP A 745 -13.38 22.74 30.63
CA ASP A 745 -14.00 23.76 29.78
C ASP A 745 -13.33 24.22 28.46
N PRO A 746 -14.10 24.42 27.37
CA PRO A 746 -13.56 24.84 26.08
C PRO A 746 -12.97 26.25 26.17
N GLU A 747 -11.68 26.39 25.83
CA GLU A 747 -11.06 27.70 25.67
C GLU A 747 -11.83 28.55 24.64
N PRO A 748 -12.06 29.84 24.91
CA PRO A 748 -12.71 30.75 23.98
C PRO A 748 -11.85 30.97 22.74
N ARG A 749 -12.53 31.09 21.58
CA ARG A 749 -11.91 31.18 20.26
C ARG A 749 -11.07 32.45 20.16
N TRP A 750 -10.01 32.44 19.36
CA TRP A 750 -9.01 33.52 19.31
C TRP A 750 -9.57 34.92 18.97
N TRP A 751 -10.74 35.01 18.34
CA TRP A 751 -11.43 36.29 18.06
C TRP A 751 -12.26 36.83 19.24
N GLU A 752 -12.56 36.03 20.26
CA GLU A 752 -13.25 36.47 21.49
C GLU A 752 -12.29 37.18 22.45
N ARG A 753 -10.98 37.15 22.17
CA ARG A 753 -9.93 37.86 22.92
C ARG A 753 -9.65 39.27 22.40
N ILE A 754 -10.41 39.75 21.41
CA ILE A 754 -10.28 41.11 20.87
C ILE A 754 -11.20 42.04 21.68
N PRO A 755 -10.65 42.97 22.51
CA PRO A 755 -11.47 43.93 23.24
C PRO A 755 -12.10 44.90 22.23
N GLY A 756 -13.43 44.85 22.06
CA GLY A 756 -14.16 45.83 21.23
C GLY A 756 -15.31 45.31 20.39
N LEU A 757 -15.57 44.00 20.32
CA LEU A 757 -16.65 43.44 19.47
C LEU A 757 -17.83 42.82 20.24
N ALA A 758 -17.89 42.96 21.56
CA ALA A 758 -18.97 42.48 22.41
C ALA A 758 -20.04 43.55 22.70
N GLN A 759 -20.54 44.24 21.68
CA GLN A 759 -21.79 45.02 21.78
C GLN A 759 -22.54 44.98 20.45
N ASN A 760 -23.28 43.89 20.22
CA ASN A 760 -24.58 43.87 19.53
C ASN A 760 -24.98 42.42 19.22
N LYS A 761 -25.64 41.75 20.18
CA LYS A 761 -26.49 40.59 19.89
C LYS A 761 -27.52 40.40 21.01
N LYS A 762 -28.40 41.39 21.13
CA LYS A 762 -29.73 41.25 21.71
C LYS A 762 -30.67 42.19 20.95
N ARG A 763 -31.11 41.74 19.77
CA ARG A 763 -32.40 42.02 19.14
C ARG A 763 -32.44 41.30 17.79
N GLU A 764 -33.58 40.66 17.56
CA GLU A 764 -33.99 39.80 16.44
C GLU A 764 -33.68 38.31 16.59
#